data_AF-U2TD23-F1
#
_entry.id   AF-U2TD23-F1
#
_cell.length_a   1.000
_cell.length_b   1.000
_cell.length_c   1.000
_cell.angle_alpha   90.00
_cell.angle_beta   90.00
_cell.angle_gamma   90.00
#
_symmetry.space_group_name_H-M   'P 1'
#
loop_
_entity.id
_entity.type
_entity.pdbx_description
1 polymer ?
#
loop_
_entity_poly.entity_id
_entity_poly.type
_entity_poly.pdbx_seq_one_letter_code
_entity_poly.pdbx_strand_id
1 'polypeptide(L)'
;MAREALMGVFTTLFGAAREGARDQNILELRIHGIKNTPPAEMLGVPPGEVRPDQADENGGFFVPTVDPVDPTDPAYPPTRIRREGYSWGLMARYGGGALVIIGQFFVQLAWLLILPFGLCNTAYWTRRIPRQTVAGEWRAGRGAASLRVFALCLTLLYVCALASVSLDLIGSQCLAGTASCPSMPGWLNDFFALPDFDRRGIRLAMLSLVPVLGVVLLLLVSHTARTRYEAGIFGTVDKMRHAEERGGAAASAPNGRTPLATEGFWGMTRVKLPSELLHLAGSLFLVAVLLGWDNVFAACSGGSSRIPAACWGADPAPLTRWWVSAAVIAAVLGLVVTIARVMADTDTVTRRPGELTSAARRNRVRRKLRRREAWAGWTLLAAVVVYVAVFVAVALPDRALNYARIPFLGLVVSPAIVTGVLLAIALSALGWRRLPEWPSSAARVKEWLPAVVCIVLVVVAGLSVALAVVLTPDGEPPQPPSIMAYAVSAAALLVLALIIAFGPSRARRRDVLRYEGWSGTGPGVVLLLSLGGAMLLSTLLVVGAQCWLSSPGAVPACPLTPGQAALVTPGAYRNFGSTVPALAVLLLLLIAIVAVARMSTTPRLTTPRTEGGRPLRAPLRRYRNGTVPRAGSTGKLTT
;
A
#
# COMPACT_ATOMS: atom_id res chain seq x y z
N MET A 1 31.80 26.68 -70.94
CA MET A 1 30.52 26.07 -71.36
C MET A 1 30.36 24.59 -70.98
N ALA A 2 31.41 23.79 -70.75
CA ALA A 2 31.26 22.40 -70.27
C ALA A 2 31.16 22.23 -68.74
N ARG A 3 31.27 23.31 -67.95
CA ARG A 3 31.28 23.26 -66.47
C ARG A 3 29.93 23.61 -65.82
N GLU A 4 29.03 24.27 -66.55
CA GLU A 4 27.68 24.62 -66.06
C GLU A 4 26.64 23.52 -66.33
N ALA A 5 26.84 22.69 -67.36
CA ALA A 5 25.95 21.57 -67.67
C ALA A 5 26.04 20.40 -66.66
N LEU A 6 27.14 20.29 -65.90
CA LEU A 6 27.35 19.21 -64.93
C LEU A 6 26.85 19.54 -63.51
N MET A 7 26.54 20.81 -63.21
CA MET A 7 25.95 21.19 -61.92
C MET A 7 24.42 21.13 -61.91
N GLY A 8 23.75 21.22 -63.06
CA GLY A 8 22.28 21.13 -63.16
C GLY A 8 21.69 19.72 -63.07
N VAL A 9 22.51 18.67 -63.24
CA VAL A 9 22.03 17.27 -63.27
C VAL A 9 22.13 16.58 -61.90
N PHE A 10 22.96 17.10 -60.97
CA PHE A 10 23.06 16.54 -59.62
C PHE A 10 21.94 17.01 -58.68
N THR A 11 21.25 18.11 -58.99
CA THR A 11 20.16 18.67 -58.17
C THR A 11 18.80 18.03 -58.46
N THR A 12 18.66 17.27 -59.54
CA THR A 12 17.38 16.68 -59.99
C THR A 12 17.25 15.17 -59.70
N LEU A 13 18.33 14.49 -59.28
CA LEU A 13 18.33 13.04 -58.97
C LEU A 13 18.33 12.70 -57.48
N PHE A 14 18.64 13.66 -56.60
CA PHE A 14 18.34 13.56 -55.16
C PHE A 14 17.08 14.35 -54.88
N GLY A 15 15.94 13.65 -55.03
CA GLY A 15 14.61 14.20 -54.90
C GLY A 15 14.51 15.13 -53.69
N ALA A 16 13.87 16.28 -53.95
CA ALA A 16 13.38 17.22 -52.96
C ALA A 16 12.84 16.47 -51.74
N ALA A 17 13.68 16.38 -50.71
CA ALA A 17 13.22 16.13 -49.38
C ALA A 17 12.25 17.28 -49.11
N ARG A 18 10.95 16.96 -49.07
CA ARG A 18 9.94 17.85 -48.52
C ARG A 18 10.52 18.43 -47.23
N GLU A 19 10.87 19.71 -47.23
CA GLU A 19 11.07 20.53 -46.01
C GLU A 19 9.72 20.73 -45.31
N GLY A 20 8.99 19.64 -45.07
CA GLY A 20 8.05 19.52 -43.98
C GLY A 20 8.84 19.05 -42.76
N ALA A 21 9.82 19.84 -42.33
CA ALA A 21 10.34 19.72 -40.99
C ALA A 21 9.12 19.90 -40.06
N ARG A 22 8.63 18.79 -39.48
CA ARG A 22 7.70 18.87 -38.37
C ARG A 22 8.40 19.74 -37.34
N ASP A 23 7.96 20.98 -37.17
CA ASP A 23 8.37 21.86 -36.07
C ASP A 23 8.26 21.02 -34.80
N GLN A 24 9.41 20.59 -34.27
CA GLN A 24 9.43 19.83 -33.03
C GLN A 24 9.16 20.83 -31.91
N ASN A 25 7.88 20.96 -31.54
CA ASN A 25 7.47 21.65 -30.33
C ASN A 25 8.08 20.91 -29.14
N ILE A 26 9.18 21.45 -28.60
CA ILE A 26 9.81 20.91 -27.39
C ILE A 26 8.91 21.32 -26.20
N LEU A 27 8.59 20.38 -25.32
CA LEU A 27 7.89 20.68 -24.07
C LEU A 27 8.92 20.75 -22.94
N GLU A 28 9.13 21.93 -22.37
CA GLU A 28 9.87 22.10 -21.11
C GLU A 28 8.88 22.00 -19.94
N LEU A 29 8.98 20.90 -19.19
CA LEU A 29 8.20 20.69 -17.99
C LEU A 29 9.02 21.03 -16.74
N ARG A 30 8.64 22.09 -16.04
CA ARG A 30 9.20 22.48 -14.75
C ARG A 30 8.36 21.86 -13.65
N ILE A 31 9.02 21.11 -12.78
CA ILE A 31 8.41 20.47 -11.61
C ILE A 31 9.21 20.93 -10.40
N HIS A 32 8.54 21.50 -9.42
CA HIS A 32 9.16 21.88 -8.17
C HIS A 32 9.39 20.67 -7.26
N GLY A 33 10.39 20.80 -6.38
CA GLY A 33 10.67 19.82 -5.34
C GLY A 33 9.87 20.05 -4.06
N ILE A 34 10.43 19.61 -2.94
CA ILE A 34 9.82 19.59 -1.60
C ILE A 34 9.28 20.96 -1.12
N LYS A 35 9.79 22.09 -1.66
CA LYS A 35 9.43 23.45 -1.22
C LYS A 35 8.06 23.94 -1.70
N ASN A 36 7.38 23.21 -2.59
CA ASN A 36 6.10 23.64 -3.18
C ASN A 36 6.12 25.10 -3.73
N THR A 37 7.20 25.43 -4.46
CA THR A 37 7.37 26.66 -5.27
C THR A 37 6.10 27.04 -6.07
N PRO A 38 5.57 28.26 -5.93
CA PRO A 38 4.42 28.73 -6.71
C PRO A 38 4.65 28.61 -8.23
N PRO A 39 3.59 28.36 -9.04
CA PRO A 39 3.70 28.27 -10.49
C PRO A 39 4.43 29.45 -11.15
N ALA A 40 4.15 30.67 -10.68
CA ALA A 40 4.74 31.91 -11.17
C ALA A 40 6.27 31.92 -11.01
N GLU A 41 6.74 31.60 -9.80
CA GLU A 41 8.17 31.53 -9.49
C GLU A 41 8.88 30.42 -10.29
N MET A 42 8.22 29.27 -10.45
CA MET A 42 8.75 28.16 -11.24
C MET A 42 8.84 28.49 -12.73
N LEU A 43 7.85 29.20 -13.27
CA LEU A 43 7.82 29.62 -14.68
C LEU A 43 8.65 30.89 -14.94
N GLY A 44 9.06 31.59 -13.88
CA GLY A 44 9.83 32.84 -13.99
C GLY A 44 8.97 34.03 -14.43
N VAL A 45 7.68 34.04 -14.10
CA VAL A 45 6.73 35.09 -14.45
C VAL A 45 6.13 35.73 -13.18
N PRO A 46 5.60 36.96 -13.25
CA PRO A 46 4.85 37.57 -12.14
C PRO A 46 3.66 36.71 -11.65
N PRO A 47 3.28 36.77 -10.36
CA PRO A 47 2.17 35.98 -9.80
C PRO A 47 0.81 36.08 -10.50
N GLY A 48 0.55 37.16 -11.24
CA GLY A 48 -0.67 37.35 -12.03
C GLY A 48 -0.58 36.90 -13.49
N GLU A 49 0.61 36.53 -13.96
CA GLU A 49 0.86 36.16 -15.37
C GLU A 49 0.90 34.65 -15.58
N VAL A 50 0.20 33.90 -14.72
CA VAL A 50 0.06 32.45 -14.84
C VAL A 50 -1.41 32.10 -14.95
N ARG A 51 -1.75 31.26 -15.94
CA ARG A 51 -3.08 30.69 -16.06
C ARG A 51 -3.03 29.18 -15.86
N PRO A 52 -4.08 28.58 -15.26
CA PRO A 52 -4.22 27.13 -15.25
C PRO A 52 -4.44 26.64 -16.68
N ASP A 53 -3.71 25.59 -17.10
CA ASP A 53 -3.98 24.87 -18.35
C ASP A 53 -4.72 23.56 -18.05
N GLN A 54 -4.17 22.81 -17.09
CA GLN A 54 -4.75 21.59 -16.53
C GLN A 54 -4.51 21.58 -15.02
N ALA A 55 -5.01 22.60 -14.32
CA ALA A 55 -4.84 22.74 -12.88
C ALA A 55 -6.13 23.17 -12.19
N ASP A 56 -6.24 22.77 -10.92
CA ASP A 56 -7.22 23.24 -9.95
C ASP A 56 -6.50 23.79 -8.70
N GLU A 57 -7.28 24.08 -7.66
CA GLU A 57 -6.76 24.53 -6.35
C GLU A 57 -5.83 23.49 -5.67
N ASN A 58 -6.00 22.21 -5.98
CA ASN A 58 -5.25 21.12 -5.37
C ASN A 58 -3.95 20.84 -6.13
N GLY A 59 -3.87 21.15 -7.42
CA GLY A 59 -2.63 21.14 -8.20
C GLY A 59 -2.85 20.97 -9.70
N GLY A 60 -1.76 20.99 -10.45
CA GLY A 60 -1.78 20.71 -11.88
C GLY A 60 -0.80 21.55 -12.70
N PHE A 61 -1.02 21.58 -14.01
CA PHE A 61 -0.17 22.29 -14.96
C PHE A 61 -0.64 23.71 -15.20
N PHE A 62 0.30 24.64 -15.01
CA PHE A 62 0.15 26.06 -15.24
C PHE A 62 1.04 26.48 -16.40
N VAL A 63 0.60 27.51 -17.13
CA VAL A 63 1.35 28.10 -18.24
C VAL A 63 1.35 29.62 -18.10
N PRO A 64 2.35 30.32 -18.66
CA PRO A 64 2.30 31.78 -18.76
C PRO A 64 1.03 32.25 -19.47
N THR A 65 0.47 33.37 -19.02
CA THR A 65 -0.71 33.99 -19.66
C THR A 65 -0.33 34.75 -20.91
N VAL A 66 0.89 35.30 -20.91
CA VAL A 66 1.56 35.92 -22.05
C VAL A 66 2.92 35.23 -22.14
N ASP A 67 3.33 34.81 -23.34
CA ASP A 67 4.70 34.37 -23.52
C ASP A 67 5.62 35.57 -23.27
N PRO A 68 6.58 35.50 -22.32
CA PRO A 68 7.38 36.65 -21.95
C PRO A 68 8.13 37.19 -23.17
N VAL A 69 8.03 38.50 -23.39
CA VAL A 69 8.35 39.14 -24.68
C VAL A 69 9.85 39.34 -24.92
N ASP A 70 10.72 39.03 -23.95
CA ASP A 70 12.15 39.34 -24.02
C ASP A 70 13.01 38.16 -24.56
N PRO A 71 13.50 38.21 -25.81
CA PRO A 71 14.33 37.18 -26.42
C PRO A 71 15.77 37.14 -25.84
N THR A 72 16.13 38.10 -25.00
CA THR A 72 17.50 38.26 -24.46
C THR A 72 17.68 37.66 -23.06
N ASP A 73 16.60 37.26 -22.39
CA ASP A 73 16.64 36.55 -21.11
C ASP A 73 17.07 35.08 -21.33
N PRO A 74 18.19 34.59 -20.76
CA PRO A 74 18.58 33.18 -20.87
C PRO A 74 17.61 32.20 -20.17
N ALA A 75 16.64 32.67 -19.38
CA ALA A 75 15.50 31.88 -18.90
C ALA A 75 14.36 31.76 -19.92
N TYR A 76 14.46 32.47 -21.06
CA TYR A 76 13.59 32.37 -22.22
C TYR A 76 14.00 31.17 -23.08
N PRO A 77 13.13 30.18 -23.26
CA PRO A 77 13.39 29.10 -24.17
C PRO A 77 13.04 29.56 -25.60
N PRO A 78 13.69 29.01 -26.64
CA PRO A 78 13.37 29.31 -28.03
C PRO A 78 11.86 29.24 -28.32
N THR A 79 11.36 30.01 -29.28
CA THR A 79 9.92 30.08 -29.67
C THR A 79 9.27 28.73 -30.04
N ARG A 80 10.08 27.68 -30.20
CA ARG A 80 9.65 26.29 -30.40
C ARG A 80 9.46 25.50 -29.09
N ILE A 81 9.62 26.12 -27.92
CA ILE A 81 9.54 25.44 -26.63
C ILE A 81 8.32 25.90 -25.83
N ARG A 82 7.37 25.00 -25.60
CA ARG A 82 6.24 25.21 -24.70
C ARG A 82 6.71 24.98 -23.26
N ARG A 83 6.48 25.95 -22.36
CA ARG A 83 6.79 25.82 -20.93
C ARG A 83 5.54 25.51 -20.11
N GLU A 84 5.63 24.47 -19.30
CA GLU A 84 4.61 24.11 -18.32
C GLU A 84 5.23 23.99 -16.93
N GLY A 85 4.53 24.54 -15.93
CA GLY A 85 4.89 24.42 -14.54
C GLY A 85 3.90 23.53 -13.81
N TYR A 86 4.33 22.37 -13.30
CA TYR A 86 3.49 21.53 -12.46
C TYR A 86 3.58 21.95 -10.98
N SER A 87 2.47 22.38 -10.40
CA SER A 87 2.39 22.72 -8.98
C SER A 87 1.52 21.73 -8.21
N TRP A 88 1.96 21.36 -7.00
CA TRP A 88 1.22 20.53 -6.04
C TRP A 88 0.13 21.34 -5.30
N GLY A 89 -0.09 22.62 -5.63
CA GLY A 89 -1.21 23.42 -5.11
C GLY A 89 -1.41 23.30 -3.59
N LEU A 90 -2.68 23.12 -3.18
CA LEU A 90 -3.09 22.81 -1.81
C LEU A 90 -2.81 21.36 -1.38
N MET A 91 -2.47 20.42 -2.28
CA MET A 91 -2.02 19.07 -1.83
C MET A 91 -0.78 19.15 -0.93
N ALA A 92 0.03 20.21 -1.06
CA ALA A 92 1.20 20.46 -0.21
C ALA A 92 1.02 21.68 0.73
N ARG A 93 -0.17 22.29 0.83
CA ARG A 93 -0.45 23.41 1.74
C ARG A 93 -1.75 23.17 2.51
N TYR A 94 -1.68 23.21 3.83
CA TYR A 94 -2.83 23.52 4.68
C TYR A 94 -2.60 24.90 5.29
N GLY A 95 -3.63 25.76 5.30
CA GLY A 95 -3.55 27.17 5.68
C GLY A 95 -3.09 27.43 7.12
N GLY A 96 -2.73 28.66 7.45
CA GLY A 96 -2.24 29.04 8.78
C GLY A 96 -3.38 29.33 9.77
N GLY A 97 -3.49 28.53 10.83
CA GLY A 97 -4.39 28.79 11.98
C GLY A 97 -4.28 27.71 13.06
N ALA A 98 -4.61 27.99 14.32
CA ALA A 98 -4.48 27.03 15.43
C ALA A 98 -5.38 25.78 15.29
N LEU A 99 -6.60 25.97 14.79
CA LEU A 99 -7.48 24.86 14.36
C LEU A 99 -6.87 24.05 13.21
N VAL A 100 -6.07 24.70 12.36
CA VAL A 100 -5.32 24.04 11.30
C VAL A 100 -4.14 23.25 11.84
N ILE A 101 -3.49 23.69 12.94
CA ILE A 101 -2.39 22.95 13.59
C ILE A 101 -2.89 21.64 14.22
N ILE A 102 -4.01 21.68 14.97
CA ILE A 102 -4.62 20.46 15.53
C ILE A 102 -5.10 19.54 14.41
N GLY A 103 -5.79 20.10 13.41
CA GLY A 103 -6.17 19.36 12.21
C GLY A 103 -4.96 18.75 11.49
N GLN A 104 -3.84 19.48 11.42
CA GLN A 104 -2.60 19.03 10.78
C GLN A 104 -1.95 17.87 11.52
N PHE A 105 -1.95 17.84 12.86
CA PHE A 105 -1.47 16.68 13.61
C PHE A 105 -2.27 15.42 13.27
N PHE A 106 -3.61 15.49 13.30
CA PHE A 106 -4.46 14.35 12.96
C PHE A 106 -4.35 13.95 11.50
N VAL A 107 -4.19 14.91 10.58
CA VAL A 107 -3.93 14.64 9.16
C VAL A 107 -2.57 13.95 8.97
N GLN A 108 -1.52 14.38 9.67
CA GLN A 108 -0.22 13.73 9.63
C GLN A 108 -0.27 12.31 10.20
N LEU A 109 -0.99 12.11 11.30
CA LEU A 109 -1.22 10.78 11.87
C LEU A 109 -2.01 9.89 10.90
N ALA A 110 -3.04 10.42 10.24
CA ALA A 110 -3.79 9.72 9.21
C ALA A 110 -2.90 9.37 8.00
N TRP A 111 -2.02 10.28 7.56
CA TRP A 111 -1.03 10.01 6.52
C TRP A 111 -0.05 8.92 6.93
N LEU A 112 0.42 8.94 8.18
CA LEU A 112 1.29 7.90 8.72
C LEU A 112 0.57 6.55 8.74
N LEU A 113 -0.70 6.51 9.15
CA LEU A 113 -1.54 5.30 9.13
C LEU A 113 -1.79 4.78 7.71
N ILE A 114 -1.94 5.67 6.72
CA ILE A 114 -2.19 5.30 5.32
C ILE A 114 -0.87 4.97 4.59
N LEU A 115 0.29 5.34 5.13
CA LEU A 115 1.60 5.18 4.49
C LEU A 115 1.85 3.75 3.99
N PRO A 116 1.57 2.66 4.75
CA PRO A 116 1.70 1.30 4.23
C PRO A 116 0.86 1.06 2.97
N PHE A 117 -0.39 1.54 2.92
CA PHE A 117 -1.21 1.43 1.71
C PHE A 117 -0.63 2.24 0.55
N GLY A 118 -0.07 3.42 0.82
CA GLY A 118 0.66 4.22 -0.17
C GLY A 118 1.90 3.52 -0.73
N LEU A 119 2.66 2.82 0.12
CA LEU A 119 3.78 1.98 -0.28
C LEU A 119 3.29 0.77 -1.09
N CYS A 120 2.23 0.09 -0.67
CA CYS A 120 1.61 -0.99 -1.45
C CYS A 120 1.18 -0.51 -2.85
N ASN A 121 0.57 0.68 -2.95
CA ASN A 121 0.25 1.29 -4.23
C ASN A 121 1.52 1.63 -5.04
N THR A 122 2.58 2.11 -4.39
CA THR A 122 3.87 2.33 -5.05
C THR A 122 4.44 1.03 -5.60
N ALA A 123 4.36 -0.08 -4.86
CA ALA A 123 4.77 -1.41 -5.32
C ALA A 123 3.96 -1.89 -6.55
N TYR A 124 2.71 -1.46 -6.68
CA TYR A 124 1.92 -1.70 -7.88
C TYR A 124 2.52 -1.05 -9.13
N TRP A 125 3.15 0.10 -9.01
CA TRP A 125 3.76 0.81 -10.14
C TRP A 125 5.20 0.39 -10.41
N THR A 126 5.89 -0.24 -9.46
CA THR A 126 7.27 -0.74 -9.67
C THR A 126 7.32 -2.09 -10.39
N ARG A 127 6.18 -2.79 -10.51
CA ARG A 127 6.06 -4.07 -11.24
C ARG A 127 5.99 -3.84 -12.76
N ARG A 128 6.10 -4.92 -13.53
CA ARG A 128 5.85 -4.86 -14.99
C ARG A 128 4.35 -4.78 -15.27
N ILE A 129 3.92 -3.69 -15.89
CA ILE A 129 2.55 -3.50 -16.37
C ILE A 129 2.49 -3.92 -17.84
N PRO A 130 1.69 -4.94 -18.21
CA PRO A 130 1.56 -5.38 -19.59
C PRO A 130 1.02 -4.27 -20.50
N ARG A 131 1.44 -4.27 -21.78
CA ARG A 131 0.87 -3.39 -22.81
C ARG A 131 -0.61 -3.72 -23.04
N GLN A 132 -1.36 -2.71 -23.51
CA GLN A 132 -2.73 -2.94 -23.97
C GLN A 132 -2.71 -3.89 -25.16
N THR A 133 -3.62 -4.85 -25.17
CA THR A 133 -3.82 -5.69 -26.36
C THR A 133 -4.39 -4.85 -27.52
N VAL A 134 -4.21 -5.31 -28.77
CA VAL A 134 -4.80 -4.67 -29.96
C VAL A 134 -6.32 -4.56 -29.85
N ALA A 135 -6.96 -5.48 -29.13
CA ALA A 135 -8.39 -5.45 -28.81
C ALA A 135 -8.76 -4.43 -27.70
N GLY A 136 -7.84 -3.60 -27.23
CA GLY A 136 -8.07 -2.58 -26.20
C GLY A 136 -8.20 -3.14 -24.77
N GLU A 137 -7.91 -4.43 -24.55
CA GLU A 137 -8.04 -5.06 -23.24
C GLU A 137 -6.80 -4.87 -22.35
N TRP A 138 -7.04 -4.69 -21.05
CA TRP A 138 -6.01 -4.57 -20.02
C TRP A 138 -5.82 -5.88 -19.26
N ARG A 139 -4.61 -6.43 -19.37
CA ARG A 139 -4.10 -7.44 -18.47
C ARG A 139 -3.45 -6.73 -17.28
N ALA A 140 -3.89 -7.03 -16.08
CA ALA A 140 -3.28 -6.51 -14.89
C ALA A 140 -1.83 -7.01 -14.79
N GLY A 141 -1.56 -8.25 -15.18
CA GLY A 141 -0.22 -8.82 -15.19
C GLY A 141 0.24 -9.36 -13.85
N ARG A 142 1.46 -9.87 -13.79
CA ARG A 142 1.99 -10.56 -12.61
C ARG A 142 2.03 -9.63 -11.39
N GLY A 143 1.68 -10.20 -10.23
CA GLY A 143 1.71 -9.52 -8.94
C GLY A 143 0.51 -8.62 -8.67
N ALA A 144 -0.31 -8.29 -9.67
CA ALA A 144 -1.44 -7.39 -9.47
C ALA A 144 -2.49 -7.95 -8.48
N ALA A 145 -2.84 -9.23 -8.61
CA ALA A 145 -3.78 -9.87 -7.68
C ALA A 145 -3.17 -9.99 -6.27
N SER A 146 -1.91 -10.41 -6.18
CA SER A 146 -1.18 -10.50 -4.91
C SER A 146 -1.07 -9.17 -4.19
N LEU A 147 -0.87 -8.06 -4.92
CA LEU A 147 -0.86 -6.70 -4.34
C LEU A 147 -2.20 -6.31 -3.74
N ARG A 148 -3.31 -6.69 -4.39
CA ARG A 148 -4.64 -6.40 -3.85
C ARG A 148 -4.95 -7.25 -2.62
N VAL A 149 -4.55 -8.52 -2.62
CA VAL A 149 -4.63 -9.37 -1.42
C VAL A 149 -3.74 -8.82 -0.32
N PHE A 150 -2.53 -8.34 -0.64
CA PHE A 150 -1.65 -7.68 0.31
C PHE A 150 -2.32 -6.45 0.94
N ALA A 151 -2.93 -5.58 0.12
CA ALA A 151 -3.68 -4.43 0.62
C ALA A 151 -4.85 -4.85 1.53
N LEU A 152 -5.60 -5.90 1.17
CA LEU A 152 -6.65 -6.45 2.05
C LEU A 152 -6.05 -6.94 3.37
N CYS A 153 -4.96 -7.71 3.34
CA CYS A 153 -4.28 -8.20 4.53
C CYS A 153 -3.72 -7.08 5.41
N LEU A 154 -3.28 -5.94 4.84
CA LEU A 154 -2.94 -4.76 5.64
C LEU A 154 -4.15 -4.23 6.42
N THR A 155 -5.33 -4.17 5.79
CA THR A 155 -6.57 -3.80 6.48
C THR A 155 -6.88 -4.80 7.60
N LEU A 156 -6.79 -6.10 7.33
CA LEU A 156 -7.01 -7.14 8.33
C LEU A 156 -6.02 -7.07 9.50
N LEU A 157 -4.76 -6.69 9.24
CA LEU A 157 -3.75 -6.50 10.29
C LEU A 157 -4.11 -5.33 11.21
N TYR A 158 -4.58 -4.21 10.65
CA TYR A 158 -5.06 -3.07 11.45
C TYR A 158 -6.33 -3.39 12.23
N VAL A 159 -7.25 -4.16 11.65
CA VAL A 159 -8.42 -4.70 12.35
C VAL A 159 -8.00 -5.58 13.53
N CYS A 160 -7.04 -6.48 13.33
CA CYS A 160 -6.45 -7.27 14.40
C CYS A 160 -5.85 -6.38 15.50
N ALA A 161 -5.11 -5.32 15.15
CA ALA A 161 -4.49 -4.42 16.14
C ALA A 161 -5.54 -3.65 16.96
N LEU A 162 -6.57 -3.10 16.31
CA LEU A 162 -7.68 -2.43 16.99
C LEU A 162 -8.49 -3.42 17.85
N ALA A 163 -8.69 -4.64 17.37
CA ALA A 163 -9.34 -5.71 18.14
C ALA A 163 -8.49 -6.13 19.35
N SER A 164 -7.16 -6.16 19.25
CA SER A 164 -6.28 -6.40 20.39
C SER A 164 -6.41 -5.34 21.48
N VAL A 165 -6.53 -4.07 21.10
CA VAL A 165 -6.76 -3.03 22.11
C VAL A 165 -8.16 -3.13 22.71
N SER A 166 -9.19 -3.21 21.86
CA SER A 166 -10.60 -3.14 22.30
C SER A 166 -11.10 -4.43 22.95
N LEU A 167 -10.97 -5.58 22.28
CA LEU A 167 -11.51 -6.85 22.75
C LEU A 167 -10.62 -7.51 23.80
N ASP A 168 -9.31 -7.54 23.55
CA ASP A 168 -8.37 -8.26 24.41
C ASP A 168 -7.96 -7.42 25.63
N LEU A 169 -7.23 -6.31 25.44
CA LEU A 169 -6.71 -5.49 26.54
C LEU A 169 -7.84 -4.85 27.37
N ILE A 170 -8.74 -4.12 26.73
CA ILE A 170 -9.84 -3.42 27.44
C ILE A 170 -10.92 -4.42 27.86
N GLY A 171 -11.47 -5.19 26.92
CA GLY A 171 -12.62 -6.06 27.15
C GLY A 171 -12.33 -7.28 28.01
N SER A 172 -11.31 -8.06 27.66
CA SER A 172 -11.05 -9.35 28.31
C SER A 172 -10.13 -9.25 29.54
N GLN A 173 -9.39 -8.14 29.69
CA GLN A 173 -8.44 -7.98 30.78
C GLN A 173 -8.80 -6.86 31.77
N CYS A 174 -8.86 -5.60 31.32
CA CYS A 174 -9.17 -4.47 32.19
C CYS A 174 -10.59 -4.58 32.80
N LEU A 175 -11.61 -4.63 31.95
CA LEU A 175 -13.02 -4.66 32.37
C LEU A 175 -13.44 -6.00 32.97
N ALA A 176 -12.70 -7.08 32.70
CA ALA A 176 -12.90 -8.37 33.36
C ALA A 176 -12.25 -8.44 34.76
N GLY A 177 -11.43 -7.44 35.12
CA GLY A 177 -10.69 -7.39 36.38
C GLY A 177 -9.56 -8.43 36.47
N THR A 178 -8.99 -8.88 35.36
CA THR A 178 -7.80 -9.77 35.38
C THR A 178 -6.49 -8.99 35.44
N ALA A 179 -6.52 -7.71 35.09
CA ALA A 179 -5.40 -6.78 35.16
C ALA A 179 -5.85 -5.43 35.73
N SER A 180 -4.95 -4.71 36.39
CA SER A 180 -5.20 -3.34 36.86
C SER A 180 -4.94 -2.35 35.74
N CYS A 181 -5.92 -1.50 35.42
CA CYS A 181 -5.83 -0.51 34.35
C CYS A 181 -6.11 0.90 34.88
N PRO A 182 -5.19 1.51 35.65
CA PRO A 182 -5.41 2.79 36.32
C PRO A 182 -5.66 3.97 35.37
N SER A 183 -5.15 3.93 34.13
CA SER A 183 -5.38 4.99 33.14
C SER A 183 -6.70 4.83 32.35
N MET A 184 -7.47 3.78 32.63
CA MET A 184 -8.75 3.58 31.94
C MET A 184 -9.75 4.67 32.35
N PRO A 185 -10.47 5.30 31.40
CA PRO A 185 -11.45 6.33 31.74
C PRO A 185 -12.55 5.78 32.64
N GLY A 186 -12.83 6.47 33.76
CA GLY A 186 -13.82 6.04 34.75
C GLY A 186 -15.21 5.76 34.16
N TRP A 187 -15.68 6.64 33.26
CA TRP A 187 -16.96 6.48 32.57
C TRP A 187 -17.09 5.16 31.80
N LEU A 188 -15.98 4.62 31.27
CA LEU A 188 -15.98 3.36 30.54
C LEU A 188 -16.17 2.19 31.49
N ASN A 189 -15.52 2.25 32.66
CA ASN A 189 -15.72 1.28 33.73
C ASN A 189 -17.15 1.33 34.25
N ASP A 190 -17.64 2.54 34.54
CA ASP A 190 -18.99 2.76 35.10
C ASP A 190 -20.07 2.27 34.14
N PHE A 191 -19.91 2.50 32.83
CA PHE A 191 -20.83 2.01 31.80
C PHE A 191 -20.91 0.48 31.78
N PHE A 192 -19.77 -0.21 31.77
CA PHE A 192 -19.73 -1.67 31.78
C PHE A 192 -19.96 -2.29 33.16
N ALA A 193 -20.05 -1.48 34.23
CA ALA A 193 -20.50 -1.91 35.55
C ALA A 193 -22.03 -1.90 35.70
N LEU A 194 -22.76 -1.30 34.74
CA LEU A 194 -24.22 -1.34 34.73
C LEU A 194 -24.72 -2.80 34.63
N PRO A 195 -25.87 -3.13 35.25
CA PRO A 195 -26.50 -4.42 35.09
C PRO A 195 -26.64 -4.78 33.62
N ASP A 196 -26.48 -6.05 33.29
CA ASP A 196 -26.51 -6.60 31.92
C ASP A 196 -25.29 -6.30 31.05
N PHE A 197 -24.60 -5.16 31.23
CA PHE A 197 -23.41 -4.77 30.47
C PHE A 197 -22.10 -5.33 31.04
N ASP A 198 -22.12 -5.76 32.31
CA ASP A 198 -21.03 -6.45 33.02
C ASP A 198 -20.70 -7.83 32.42
N ARG A 199 -21.67 -8.43 31.72
CA ARG A 199 -21.53 -9.71 31.04
C ARG A 199 -20.47 -9.65 29.94
N ARG A 200 -19.53 -10.60 29.98
CA ARG A 200 -18.45 -10.78 28.99
C ARG A 200 -18.96 -10.73 27.54
N GLY A 201 -20.07 -11.41 27.26
CA GLY A 201 -20.65 -11.47 25.92
C GLY A 201 -21.02 -10.11 25.34
N ILE A 202 -21.85 -9.34 26.07
CA ILE A 202 -22.27 -7.99 25.66
C ILE A 202 -21.06 -7.06 25.56
N ARG A 203 -20.16 -7.12 26.55
CA ARG A 203 -18.93 -6.31 26.55
C ARG A 203 -18.09 -6.52 25.29
N LEU A 204 -17.80 -7.78 24.94
CA LEU A 204 -17.01 -8.10 23.74
C LEU A 204 -17.78 -7.76 22.45
N ALA A 205 -19.09 -8.01 22.40
CA ALA A 205 -19.91 -7.63 21.25
C ALA A 205 -19.86 -6.12 21.00
N MET A 206 -20.07 -5.29 22.02
CA MET A 206 -20.01 -3.83 21.90
C MET A 206 -18.61 -3.33 21.55
N LEU A 207 -17.57 -3.85 22.21
CA LEU A 207 -16.18 -3.45 21.91
C LEU A 207 -15.75 -3.87 20.50
N SER A 208 -16.39 -4.88 19.89
CA SER A 208 -16.13 -5.26 18.50
C SER A 208 -16.57 -4.21 17.49
N LEU A 209 -17.44 -3.27 17.88
CA LEU A 209 -17.80 -2.14 17.03
C LEU A 209 -16.61 -1.21 16.80
N VAL A 210 -15.63 -1.15 17.70
CA VAL A 210 -14.44 -0.28 17.55
C VAL A 210 -13.66 -0.57 16.26
N PRO A 211 -13.18 -1.80 15.98
CA PRO A 211 -12.51 -2.10 14.72
C PRO A 211 -13.42 -1.92 13.50
N VAL A 212 -14.72 -2.22 13.61
CA VAL A 212 -15.68 -2.04 12.50
C VAL A 212 -15.86 -0.56 12.16
N LEU A 213 -16.09 0.29 13.17
CA LEU A 213 -16.21 1.74 13.03
C LEU A 213 -14.92 2.35 12.47
N GLY A 214 -13.76 1.86 12.88
CA GLY A 214 -12.47 2.27 12.32
C GLY A 214 -12.38 2.04 10.80
N VAL A 215 -12.81 0.87 10.32
CA VAL A 215 -12.82 0.57 8.87
C VAL A 215 -13.91 1.36 8.14
N VAL A 216 -15.09 1.54 8.75
CA VAL A 216 -16.16 2.40 8.17
C VAL A 216 -15.69 3.84 8.04
N LEU A 217 -14.98 4.38 9.04
CA LEU A 217 -14.40 5.72 8.97
C LEU A 217 -13.40 5.82 7.80
N LEU A 218 -12.49 4.85 7.66
CA LEU A 218 -11.55 4.80 6.55
C LEU A 218 -12.27 4.71 5.19
N LEU A 219 -13.35 3.94 5.10
CA LEU A 219 -14.19 3.85 3.91
C LEU A 219 -14.79 5.22 3.56
N LEU A 220 -15.38 5.92 4.53
CA LEU A 220 -15.98 7.23 4.33
C LEU A 220 -14.95 8.27 3.90
N VAL A 221 -13.78 8.30 4.55
CA VAL A 221 -12.67 9.18 4.19
C VAL A 221 -12.16 8.88 2.79
N SER A 222 -11.92 7.60 2.44
CA SER A 222 -11.46 7.19 1.11
C SER A 222 -12.48 7.54 0.03
N HIS A 223 -13.76 7.27 0.30
CA HIS A 223 -14.85 7.56 -0.64
C HIS A 223 -14.96 9.07 -0.90
N THR A 224 -14.91 9.88 0.16
CA THR A 224 -14.96 11.35 0.06
C THR A 224 -13.75 11.88 -0.71
N ALA A 225 -12.54 11.42 -0.40
CA ALA A 225 -11.33 11.79 -1.12
C ALA A 225 -11.45 11.42 -2.61
N ARG A 226 -11.89 10.20 -2.92
CA ARG A 226 -12.04 9.71 -4.29
C ARG A 226 -13.01 10.57 -5.10
N THR A 227 -14.20 10.87 -4.56
CA THR A 227 -15.20 11.69 -5.27
C THR A 227 -14.69 13.08 -5.65
N ARG A 228 -13.86 13.70 -4.81
CA ARG A 228 -13.24 15.01 -5.08
C ARG A 228 -12.15 14.92 -6.16
N TYR A 229 -11.25 13.94 -6.07
CA TYR A 229 -10.14 13.79 -7.03
C TYR A 229 -10.58 13.26 -8.41
N GLU A 230 -11.60 12.40 -8.46
CA GLU A 230 -12.07 11.81 -9.72
C GLU A 230 -12.73 12.86 -10.64
N ALA A 231 -13.46 13.83 -10.07
CA ALA A 231 -14.09 14.90 -10.83
C ALA A 231 -13.09 15.69 -11.69
N GLY A 232 -11.89 15.98 -11.17
CA GLY A 232 -10.83 16.67 -11.91
C GLY A 232 -10.17 15.82 -13.00
N ILE A 233 -9.97 14.52 -12.74
CA ILE A 233 -9.34 13.59 -13.70
C ILE A 233 -10.25 13.35 -14.91
N PHE A 234 -11.57 13.23 -14.70
CA PHE A 234 -12.51 12.98 -15.80
C PHE A 234 -12.56 14.13 -16.80
N GLY A 235 -12.50 15.37 -16.33
CA GLY A 235 -12.40 16.55 -17.21
C GLY A 235 -11.15 16.51 -18.09
N THR A 236 -10.02 16.01 -17.58
CA THR A 236 -8.76 15.87 -18.33
C THR A 236 -8.81 14.72 -19.35
N VAL A 237 -9.41 13.58 -18.99
CA VAL A 237 -9.57 12.44 -19.90
C VAL A 237 -10.48 12.78 -21.08
N ASP A 238 -11.58 13.49 -20.85
CA ASP A 238 -12.48 13.95 -21.92
C ASP A 238 -11.78 14.92 -22.87
N LYS A 239 -10.90 15.80 -22.37
CA LYS A 239 -10.08 16.70 -23.20
C LYS A 239 -9.07 15.93 -24.06
N MET A 240 -8.38 14.92 -23.51
CA MET A 240 -7.44 14.07 -24.26
C MET A 240 -8.15 13.32 -25.39
N ARG A 241 -9.36 12.80 -25.13
CA ARG A 241 -10.20 12.13 -26.14
C ARG A 241 -10.48 13.02 -27.34
N HIS A 242 -10.86 14.27 -27.08
CA HIS A 242 -11.15 15.23 -28.15
C HIS A 242 -9.91 15.69 -28.93
N ALA A 243 -8.70 15.57 -28.36
CA ALA A 243 -7.46 15.86 -29.07
C ALA A 243 -7.04 14.70 -30.00
N GLU A 244 -7.25 13.45 -29.60
CA GLU A 244 -6.91 12.26 -30.41
C GLU A 244 -7.90 12.06 -31.58
N GLU A 245 -9.20 12.34 -31.36
CA GLU A 245 -10.22 12.39 -32.42
C GLU A 245 -9.88 13.41 -33.52
N ARG A 246 -9.21 14.51 -33.16
CA ARG A 246 -8.73 15.54 -34.10
C ARG A 246 -7.40 15.17 -34.79
N GLY A 247 -6.62 14.26 -34.21
CA GLY A 247 -5.25 13.96 -34.65
C GLY A 247 -5.09 12.82 -35.66
N GLY A 248 -6.13 12.01 -35.94
CA GLY A 248 -6.13 10.96 -36.98
C GLY A 248 -5.11 9.82 -36.83
N ALA A 249 -4.20 9.87 -35.84
CA ALA A 249 -3.03 9.01 -35.73
C ALA A 249 -3.30 7.60 -35.14
N ALA A 250 -4.56 7.26 -34.89
CA ALA A 250 -4.92 6.16 -34.01
C ALA A 250 -4.72 4.74 -34.59
N ALA A 251 -4.56 4.57 -35.90
CA ALA A 251 -4.78 3.26 -36.54
C ALA A 251 -3.54 2.35 -36.77
N SER A 252 -2.30 2.82 -36.58
CA SER A 252 -1.16 2.15 -37.26
C SER A 252 -0.01 1.62 -36.39
N ALA A 253 -0.15 1.49 -35.06
CA ALA A 253 0.95 0.98 -34.21
C ALA A 253 0.92 -0.56 -34.09
N PRO A 254 1.88 -1.32 -34.68
CA PRO A 254 1.81 -2.79 -34.76
C PRO A 254 2.01 -3.52 -33.42
N ASN A 255 2.51 -2.83 -32.38
CA ASN A 255 3.10 -3.45 -31.18
C ASN A 255 2.33 -3.23 -29.86
N GLY A 256 1.05 -2.84 -29.95
CA GLY A 256 0.24 -2.46 -28.78
C GLY A 256 0.70 -1.13 -28.16
N ARG A 257 -0.22 -0.41 -27.51
CA ARG A 257 0.08 0.90 -26.92
C ARG A 257 0.65 0.76 -25.50
N THR A 258 1.55 1.67 -25.13
CA THR A 258 2.11 1.73 -23.76
C THR A 258 1.02 2.12 -22.76
N PRO A 259 0.95 1.51 -21.56
CA PRO A 259 -0.20 1.67 -20.67
C PRO A 259 -0.56 3.11 -20.32
N LEU A 260 0.44 3.94 -20.01
CA LEU A 260 0.20 5.32 -19.59
C LEU A 260 -0.23 6.25 -20.74
N ALA A 261 -0.02 5.84 -21.99
CA ALA A 261 -0.31 6.62 -23.19
C ALA A 261 -1.63 6.19 -23.87
N THR A 262 -2.46 5.40 -23.19
CA THR A 262 -3.69 4.86 -23.77
C THR A 262 -4.93 5.50 -23.18
N GLU A 263 -5.89 5.75 -24.06
CA GLU A 263 -7.20 6.27 -23.70
C GLU A 263 -7.88 5.37 -22.66
N GLY A 264 -8.42 6.00 -21.61
CA GLY A 264 -9.17 5.31 -20.58
C GLY A 264 -8.33 4.43 -19.64
N PHE A 265 -7.00 4.40 -19.74
CA PHE A 265 -6.17 3.71 -18.74
C PHE A 265 -6.46 4.26 -17.34
N TRP A 266 -6.38 5.57 -17.15
CA TRP A 266 -6.63 6.20 -15.85
C TRP A 266 -8.10 6.13 -15.41
N GLY A 267 -9.05 6.22 -16.34
CA GLY A 267 -10.49 6.15 -16.05
C GLY A 267 -11.03 4.73 -15.80
N MET A 268 -10.58 3.73 -16.56
CA MET A 268 -11.08 2.34 -16.45
C MET A 268 -10.29 1.49 -15.45
N THR A 269 -9.01 1.78 -15.19
CA THR A 269 -8.20 0.98 -14.26
C THR A 269 -8.32 1.43 -12.80
N ARG A 270 -8.74 2.68 -12.52
CA ARG A 270 -8.88 3.21 -11.15
C ARG A 270 -10.32 3.31 -10.62
N VAL A 271 -11.32 3.61 -11.46
CA VAL A 271 -12.57 4.23 -10.97
C VAL A 271 -13.71 3.25 -10.61
N LYS A 272 -13.63 1.95 -10.91
CA LYS A 272 -14.79 1.04 -10.74
C LYS A 272 -14.46 -0.34 -10.17
N LEU A 273 -13.53 -0.40 -9.23
CA LEU A 273 -13.28 -1.62 -8.49
C LEU A 273 -13.93 -1.51 -7.12
N PRO A 274 -14.88 -2.40 -6.77
CA PRO A 274 -15.56 -2.38 -5.48
C PRO A 274 -14.66 -2.94 -4.37
N SER A 275 -13.34 -2.73 -4.46
CA SER A 275 -12.35 -3.22 -3.49
C SER A 275 -12.62 -2.66 -2.11
N GLU A 276 -13.07 -1.41 -2.02
CA GLU A 276 -13.49 -0.78 -0.76
C GLU A 276 -14.57 -1.60 -0.03
N LEU A 277 -15.60 -2.08 -0.74
CA LEU A 277 -16.65 -2.93 -0.18
C LEU A 277 -16.10 -4.30 0.25
N LEU A 278 -15.17 -4.87 -0.53
CA LEU A 278 -14.53 -6.15 -0.19
C LEU A 278 -13.60 -6.03 1.03
N HIS A 279 -12.95 -4.89 1.26
CA HIS A 279 -12.16 -4.65 2.47
C HIS A 279 -13.06 -4.55 3.70
N LEU A 280 -14.20 -3.85 3.60
CA LEU A 280 -15.19 -3.80 4.68
C LEU A 280 -15.76 -5.20 4.96
N ALA A 281 -16.14 -5.95 3.92
CA ALA A 281 -16.65 -7.31 4.06
C ALA A 281 -15.63 -8.25 4.71
N GLY A 282 -14.37 -8.21 4.27
CA GLY A 282 -13.28 -8.99 4.86
C GLY A 282 -13.03 -8.63 6.33
N SER A 283 -13.16 -7.35 6.69
CA SER A 283 -13.04 -6.89 8.08
C SER A 283 -14.17 -7.41 8.96
N LEU A 284 -15.43 -7.35 8.49
CA LEU A 284 -16.59 -7.88 9.20
C LEU A 284 -16.49 -9.41 9.38
N PHE A 285 -16.10 -10.15 8.34
CA PHE A 285 -15.87 -11.58 8.45
C PHE A 285 -14.75 -11.89 9.43
N LEU A 286 -13.64 -11.15 9.41
CA LEU A 286 -12.56 -11.35 10.39
C LEU A 286 -13.05 -11.10 11.83
N VAL A 287 -13.74 -10.00 12.10
CA VAL A 287 -14.27 -9.71 13.44
C VAL A 287 -15.27 -10.80 13.88
N ALA A 288 -16.12 -11.28 12.97
CA ALA A 288 -17.02 -12.41 13.25
C ALA A 288 -16.25 -13.71 13.57
N VAL A 289 -15.16 -14.00 12.85
CA VAL A 289 -14.28 -15.13 13.19
C VAL A 289 -13.67 -14.93 14.57
N LEU A 290 -13.12 -13.76 14.88
CA LEU A 290 -12.49 -13.48 16.17
C LEU A 290 -13.46 -13.68 17.35
N LEU A 291 -14.67 -13.11 17.25
CA LEU A 291 -15.71 -13.23 18.28
C LEU A 291 -16.27 -14.64 18.41
N GLY A 292 -16.64 -15.26 17.29
CA GLY A 292 -17.23 -16.59 17.31
C GLY A 292 -16.23 -17.66 17.74
N TRP A 293 -14.96 -17.54 17.32
CA TRP A 293 -13.89 -18.44 17.75
C TRP A 293 -13.66 -18.37 19.25
N ASP A 294 -13.60 -17.15 19.80
CA ASP A 294 -13.52 -16.95 21.23
C ASP A 294 -14.74 -17.58 21.94
N ASN A 295 -15.97 -17.34 21.47
CA ASN A 295 -17.17 -17.90 22.10
C ASN A 295 -17.22 -19.43 22.11
N VAL A 296 -16.74 -20.08 21.05
CA VAL A 296 -16.73 -21.56 20.93
C VAL A 296 -15.73 -22.20 21.88
N PHE A 297 -14.53 -21.64 22.00
CA PHE A 297 -13.42 -22.28 22.72
C PHE A 297 -13.15 -21.73 24.11
N ALA A 298 -13.70 -20.56 24.44
CA ALA A 298 -13.56 -19.88 25.73
C ALA A 298 -13.87 -20.78 26.93
N ALA A 299 -14.97 -21.53 26.87
CA ALA A 299 -15.46 -22.32 27.99
C ALA A 299 -14.54 -23.53 28.29
N CYS A 300 -13.92 -24.10 27.27
CA CYS A 300 -13.12 -25.31 27.39
C CYS A 300 -11.61 -25.04 27.49
N SER A 301 -11.15 -23.81 27.21
CA SER A 301 -9.73 -23.47 27.30
C SER A 301 -9.21 -23.39 28.74
N GLY A 302 -10.10 -23.27 29.73
CA GLY A 302 -9.73 -23.20 31.15
C GLY A 302 -8.81 -22.02 31.47
N GLY A 303 -8.87 -20.93 30.69
CA GLY A 303 -7.99 -19.77 30.82
C GLY A 303 -6.60 -19.94 30.18
N SER A 304 -6.33 -21.09 29.54
CA SER A 304 -5.14 -21.25 28.71
C SER A 304 -5.25 -20.38 27.46
N SER A 305 -4.11 -19.85 26.97
CA SER A 305 -4.03 -19.24 25.63
C SER A 305 -4.05 -20.29 24.51
N ARG A 306 -4.02 -21.58 24.87
CA ARG A 306 -4.15 -22.72 23.96
C ARG A 306 -5.55 -23.31 24.01
N ILE A 307 -5.91 -23.99 22.94
CA ILE A 307 -7.12 -24.81 22.87
C ILE A 307 -6.71 -26.25 23.19
N PRO A 308 -7.05 -26.79 24.38
CA PRO A 308 -6.78 -28.18 24.71
C PRO A 308 -7.35 -29.14 23.67
N ALA A 309 -6.72 -30.31 23.48
CA ALA A 309 -7.25 -31.36 22.60
C ALA A 309 -8.69 -31.75 22.96
N ALA A 310 -9.04 -31.66 24.26
CA ALA A 310 -10.39 -31.91 24.77
C ALA A 310 -11.46 -30.97 24.16
N CYS A 311 -11.11 -29.73 23.80
CA CYS A 311 -12.03 -28.79 23.15
C CYS A 311 -12.46 -29.22 21.74
N TRP A 312 -11.68 -30.11 21.11
CA TRP A 312 -11.97 -30.65 19.78
C TRP A 312 -12.79 -31.95 19.83
N GLY A 313 -13.03 -32.49 21.03
CA GLY A 313 -13.84 -33.68 21.26
C GLY A 313 -15.35 -33.44 21.10
N ALA A 314 -16.11 -34.54 21.01
CA ALA A 314 -17.56 -34.53 20.78
C ALA A 314 -18.41 -34.12 22.00
N ASP A 315 -17.81 -33.86 23.16
CA ASP A 315 -18.51 -33.64 24.44
C ASP A 315 -17.95 -32.40 25.18
N PRO A 316 -18.71 -31.31 25.42
CA PRO A 316 -19.83 -30.76 24.66
C PRO A 316 -19.65 -29.25 24.38
N ALA A 317 -18.58 -28.83 23.69
CA ALA A 317 -18.36 -27.41 23.36
C ALA A 317 -18.82 -26.98 21.94
N PRO A 318 -18.51 -27.68 20.83
CA PRO A 318 -18.90 -27.23 19.50
C PRO A 318 -20.32 -27.63 19.06
N LEU A 319 -20.89 -28.72 19.62
CA LEU A 319 -22.21 -29.26 19.25
C LEU A 319 -23.37 -28.58 19.99
N THR A 320 -23.17 -28.15 21.25
CA THR A 320 -24.18 -27.40 22.03
C THR A 320 -24.44 -26.00 21.47
N ARG A 321 -23.46 -25.44 20.72
CA ARG A 321 -23.55 -24.16 20.01
C ARG A 321 -23.26 -24.30 18.53
N TRP A 322 -23.83 -25.32 17.90
CA TRP A 322 -23.61 -25.60 16.48
C TRP A 322 -23.88 -24.37 15.58
N TRP A 323 -24.80 -23.47 15.96
CA TRP A 323 -25.08 -22.25 15.21
C TRP A 323 -23.92 -21.23 15.25
N VAL A 324 -23.22 -21.08 16.38
CA VAL A 324 -22.03 -20.22 16.48
C VAL A 324 -20.89 -20.82 15.68
N SER A 325 -20.67 -22.13 15.81
CA SER A 325 -19.70 -22.88 15.01
C SER A 325 -19.98 -22.74 13.50
N ALA A 326 -21.25 -22.88 13.09
CA ALA A 326 -21.67 -22.67 11.71
C ALA A 326 -21.44 -21.23 11.23
N ALA A 327 -21.70 -20.23 12.08
CA ALA A 327 -21.43 -18.83 11.76
C ALA A 327 -19.93 -18.54 11.63
N VAL A 328 -19.07 -19.15 12.46
CA VAL A 328 -17.60 -19.06 12.32
C VAL A 328 -17.15 -19.69 11.01
N ILE A 329 -17.64 -20.88 10.67
CA ILE A 329 -17.33 -21.54 9.38
C ILE A 329 -17.79 -20.65 8.22
N ALA A 330 -19.01 -20.10 8.28
CA ALA A 330 -19.52 -19.18 7.28
C ALA A 330 -18.65 -17.91 7.17
N ALA A 331 -18.14 -17.39 8.29
CA ALA A 331 -17.25 -16.24 8.30
C ALA A 331 -15.88 -16.55 7.67
N VAL A 332 -15.29 -17.70 7.98
CA VAL A 332 -14.04 -18.17 7.36
C VAL A 332 -14.22 -18.37 5.85
N LEU A 333 -15.30 -19.04 5.43
CA LEU A 333 -15.64 -19.21 4.02
C LEU A 333 -15.89 -17.86 3.34
N GLY A 334 -16.56 -16.94 4.01
CA GLY A 334 -16.78 -15.57 3.55
C GLY A 334 -15.47 -14.80 3.33
N LEU A 335 -14.49 -14.96 4.23
CA LEU A 335 -13.15 -14.39 4.08
C LEU A 335 -12.41 -14.99 2.88
N VAL A 336 -12.47 -16.31 2.69
CA VAL A 336 -11.89 -16.99 1.51
C VAL A 336 -12.54 -16.50 0.22
N VAL A 337 -13.87 -16.39 0.18
CA VAL A 337 -14.60 -15.82 -0.97
C VAL A 337 -14.16 -14.38 -1.22
N THR A 338 -14.01 -13.57 -0.18
CA THR A 338 -13.56 -12.18 -0.29
C THR A 338 -12.17 -12.11 -0.93
N ILE A 339 -11.20 -12.90 -0.46
CA ILE A 339 -9.85 -13.00 -1.04
C ILE A 339 -9.93 -13.44 -2.50
N ALA A 340 -10.68 -14.50 -2.80
CA ALA A 340 -10.85 -15.01 -4.16
C ALA A 340 -11.46 -13.96 -5.10
N ARG A 341 -12.40 -13.14 -4.61
CA ARG A 341 -13.00 -12.03 -5.37
C ARG A 341 -12.02 -10.90 -5.61
N VAL A 342 -11.27 -10.49 -4.59
CA VAL A 342 -10.20 -9.50 -4.74
C VAL A 342 -9.20 -9.94 -5.82
N MET A 343 -8.84 -11.22 -5.85
CA MET A 343 -7.99 -11.79 -6.89
C MET A 343 -8.67 -11.77 -8.27
N ALA A 344 -9.90 -12.29 -8.38
CA ALA A 344 -10.63 -12.41 -9.65
C ALA A 344 -10.97 -11.06 -10.29
N ASP A 345 -11.17 -10.02 -9.47
CA ASP A 345 -11.48 -8.67 -9.95
C ASP A 345 -10.26 -7.88 -10.43
N THR A 346 -9.07 -8.48 -10.37
CA THR A 346 -7.82 -7.86 -10.83
C THR A 346 -7.81 -7.60 -12.34
N ASP A 347 -8.27 -8.55 -13.16
CA ASP A 347 -8.14 -8.47 -14.62
C ASP A 347 -9.39 -7.97 -15.34
N THR A 348 -9.24 -7.09 -16.34
CA THR A 348 -10.39 -6.64 -17.16
C THR A 348 -10.64 -7.51 -18.40
N VAL A 349 -9.73 -8.43 -18.73
CA VAL A 349 -9.76 -9.32 -19.92
C VAL A 349 -11.13 -9.97 -20.15
N THR A 350 -11.63 -9.94 -21.39
CA THR A 350 -12.79 -10.73 -21.81
C THR A 350 -12.33 -11.83 -22.76
N ARG A 351 -12.55 -13.09 -22.38
CA ARG A 351 -11.94 -14.28 -23.00
C ARG A 351 -12.34 -14.59 -24.46
N ARG A 352 -13.12 -13.74 -25.15
CA ARG A 352 -13.54 -14.00 -26.54
C ARG A 352 -12.97 -12.94 -27.49
N PRO A 353 -11.91 -13.29 -28.25
CA PRO A 353 -11.45 -12.49 -29.37
C PRO A 353 -12.45 -12.69 -30.50
N GLY A 354 -13.26 -11.66 -30.74
CA GLY A 354 -14.12 -11.56 -31.90
C GLY A 354 -14.32 -10.08 -32.21
N GLU A 355 -14.58 -9.77 -33.48
CA GLU A 355 -14.83 -8.44 -34.03
C GLU A 355 -16.10 -7.81 -33.43
N LEU A 356 -16.07 -7.50 -32.14
CA LEU A 356 -17.12 -6.74 -31.49
C LEU A 356 -16.94 -5.28 -31.87
N THR A 357 -18.00 -4.69 -32.42
CA THR A 357 -18.11 -3.23 -32.60
C THR A 357 -17.79 -2.50 -31.29
N SER A 358 -17.28 -1.27 -31.39
CA SER A 358 -16.91 -0.43 -30.23
C SER A 358 -18.06 -0.27 -29.22
N ALA A 359 -19.31 -0.19 -29.71
CA ALA A 359 -20.52 -0.15 -28.89
C ALA A 359 -20.77 -1.45 -28.11
N ALA A 360 -20.69 -2.61 -28.76
CA ALA A 360 -20.87 -3.91 -28.10
C ALA A 360 -19.79 -4.17 -27.04
N ARG A 361 -18.55 -3.73 -27.31
CA ARG A 361 -17.43 -3.78 -26.35
C ARG A 361 -17.72 -2.94 -25.10
N ARG A 362 -18.17 -1.69 -25.27
CA ARG A 362 -18.54 -0.79 -24.14
C ARG A 362 -19.65 -1.38 -23.28
N ASN A 363 -20.70 -1.92 -23.91
CA ASN A 363 -21.82 -2.54 -23.19
C ASN A 363 -21.37 -3.77 -22.38
N ARG A 364 -20.47 -4.60 -22.93
CA ARG A 364 -19.90 -5.76 -22.22
C ARG A 364 -19.07 -5.34 -21.01
N VAL A 365 -18.20 -4.33 -21.14
CA VAL A 365 -17.41 -3.80 -20.03
C VAL A 365 -18.33 -3.26 -18.93
N ARG A 366 -19.35 -2.48 -19.29
CA ARG A 366 -20.37 -1.97 -18.33
C ARG A 366 -21.08 -3.11 -17.59
N ARG A 367 -21.53 -4.15 -18.29
CA ARG A 367 -22.17 -5.33 -17.66
C ARG A 367 -21.20 -6.06 -16.71
N LYS A 368 -19.94 -6.22 -17.09
CA LYS A 368 -18.91 -6.85 -16.25
C LYS A 368 -18.68 -6.04 -14.97
N LEU A 369 -18.60 -4.71 -15.07
CA LEU A 369 -18.45 -3.82 -13.92
C LEU A 369 -19.67 -3.88 -12.98
N ARG A 370 -20.90 -3.79 -13.52
CA ARG A 370 -22.12 -3.97 -12.71
C ARG A 370 -22.17 -5.32 -12.00
N ARG A 371 -21.75 -6.39 -12.67
CA ARG A 371 -21.66 -7.72 -12.06
C ARG A 371 -20.65 -7.74 -10.89
N ARG A 372 -19.51 -7.06 -11.03
CA ARG A 372 -18.52 -6.94 -9.94
C ARG A 372 -19.07 -6.17 -8.76
N GLU A 373 -19.68 -5.02 -9.01
CA GLU A 373 -20.33 -4.19 -8.00
C GLU A 373 -21.42 -5.00 -7.26
N ALA A 374 -22.29 -5.70 -8.00
CA ALA A 374 -23.32 -6.55 -7.41
C ALA A 374 -22.71 -7.64 -6.54
N TRP A 375 -21.67 -8.34 -7.01
CA TRP A 375 -21.01 -9.38 -6.22
C TRP A 375 -20.35 -8.84 -4.96
N ALA A 376 -19.68 -7.70 -5.03
CA ALA A 376 -19.10 -7.08 -3.85
C ALA A 376 -20.19 -6.63 -2.85
N GLY A 377 -21.31 -6.11 -3.35
CA GLY A 377 -22.50 -5.80 -2.55
C GLY A 377 -23.07 -7.04 -1.85
N TRP A 378 -23.23 -8.16 -2.58
CA TRP A 378 -23.68 -9.43 -2.00
C TRP A 378 -22.72 -9.99 -0.95
N THR A 379 -21.40 -9.93 -1.21
CA THR A 379 -20.38 -10.35 -0.24
C THR A 379 -20.43 -9.48 1.02
N LEU A 380 -20.60 -8.16 0.88
CA LEU A 380 -20.75 -7.26 2.02
C LEU A 380 -22.04 -7.54 2.80
N LEU A 381 -23.16 -7.75 2.12
CA LEU A 381 -24.43 -8.11 2.76
C LEU A 381 -24.28 -9.40 3.56
N ALA A 382 -23.67 -10.43 2.97
CA ALA A 382 -23.39 -11.68 3.68
C ALA A 382 -22.47 -11.46 4.89
N ALA A 383 -21.46 -10.61 4.77
CA ALA A 383 -20.57 -10.27 5.88
C ALA A 383 -21.31 -9.56 7.03
N VAL A 384 -22.21 -8.62 6.71
CA VAL A 384 -23.06 -7.94 7.70
C VAL A 384 -23.98 -8.95 8.40
N VAL A 385 -24.66 -9.82 7.64
CA VAL A 385 -25.56 -10.83 8.22
C VAL A 385 -24.81 -11.77 9.16
N VAL A 386 -23.65 -12.28 8.74
CA VAL A 386 -22.82 -13.17 9.57
C VAL A 386 -22.28 -12.44 10.80
N TYR A 387 -21.79 -11.21 10.65
CA TYR A 387 -21.32 -10.40 11.77
C TYR A 387 -22.44 -10.13 12.78
N VAL A 388 -23.63 -9.71 12.33
CA VAL A 388 -24.79 -9.47 13.21
C VAL A 388 -25.23 -10.77 13.89
N ALA A 389 -25.25 -11.90 13.18
CA ALA A 389 -25.60 -13.19 13.77
C ALA A 389 -24.62 -13.58 14.90
N VAL A 390 -23.30 -13.42 14.68
CA VAL A 390 -22.29 -13.66 15.71
C VAL A 390 -22.40 -12.64 16.85
N PHE A 391 -22.58 -11.36 16.55
CA PHE A 391 -22.75 -10.29 17.53
C PHE A 391 -23.90 -10.61 18.49
N VAL A 392 -25.07 -10.95 17.94
CA VAL A 392 -26.26 -11.33 18.73
C VAL A 392 -25.98 -12.61 19.51
N ALA A 393 -25.42 -13.65 18.88
CA ALA A 393 -25.15 -14.91 19.55
C ALA A 393 -24.17 -14.77 20.74
N VAL A 394 -23.17 -13.89 20.62
CA VAL A 394 -22.20 -13.60 21.69
C VAL A 394 -22.83 -12.73 22.79
N ALA A 395 -23.76 -11.83 22.43
CA ALA A 395 -24.45 -10.98 23.41
C ALA A 395 -25.51 -11.73 24.23
N LEU A 396 -25.99 -12.89 23.78
CA LEU A 396 -26.97 -13.69 24.52
C LEU A 396 -26.37 -14.20 25.84
N PRO A 397 -27.13 -14.15 26.95
CA PRO A 397 -26.65 -14.58 28.26
C PRO A 397 -26.24 -16.05 28.27
N ASP A 398 -25.08 -16.31 28.85
CA ASP A 398 -24.54 -17.64 29.01
C ASP A 398 -23.89 -17.79 30.39
N ARG A 399 -24.51 -18.62 31.23
CA ARG A 399 -24.08 -18.82 32.63
C ARG A 399 -22.62 -19.26 32.75
N ALA A 400 -22.09 -20.01 31.77
CA ALA A 400 -20.71 -20.49 31.81
C ALA A 400 -19.68 -19.40 31.49
N LEU A 401 -20.06 -18.38 30.69
CA LEU A 401 -19.12 -17.38 30.18
C LEU A 401 -19.35 -15.95 30.68
N ASN A 402 -20.53 -15.62 31.22
CA ASN A 402 -20.91 -14.25 31.58
C ASN A 402 -19.84 -13.53 32.44
N TYR A 403 -19.18 -14.27 33.33
CA TYR A 403 -18.17 -13.73 34.26
C TYR A 403 -16.81 -14.43 34.17
N ALA A 404 -16.58 -15.18 33.08
CA ALA A 404 -15.32 -15.88 32.88
C ALA A 404 -14.16 -14.90 32.68
N ARG A 405 -13.07 -15.11 33.43
CA ARG A 405 -11.83 -14.34 33.37
C ARG A 405 -10.78 -15.09 32.57
N ILE A 406 -10.96 -15.08 31.25
CA ILE A 406 -10.19 -15.88 30.31
C ILE A 406 -9.59 -14.99 29.19
N PRO A 407 -8.37 -15.30 28.71
CA PRO A 407 -7.76 -14.57 27.60
C PRO A 407 -8.60 -14.63 26.33
N PHE A 408 -8.53 -13.60 25.49
CA PHE A 408 -9.22 -13.58 24.21
C PHE A 408 -8.50 -14.43 23.16
N LEU A 409 -9.04 -15.62 22.87
CA LEU A 409 -8.34 -16.64 22.07
C LEU A 409 -8.19 -16.27 20.58
N GLY A 410 -9.16 -15.54 20.02
CA GLY A 410 -9.18 -15.22 18.59
C GLY A 410 -7.96 -14.42 18.11
N LEU A 411 -7.32 -13.66 19.00
CA LEU A 411 -6.20 -12.77 18.66
C LEU A 411 -4.82 -13.35 18.92
N VAL A 412 -4.73 -14.55 19.50
CA VAL A 412 -3.47 -15.24 19.74
C VAL A 412 -2.77 -15.56 18.41
N VAL A 413 -3.52 -16.06 17.43
CA VAL A 413 -2.96 -16.59 16.17
C VAL A 413 -3.21 -15.66 14.98
N SER A 414 -4.32 -14.92 14.97
CA SER A 414 -4.77 -14.15 13.79
C SER A 414 -3.75 -13.12 13.28
N PRO A 415 -3.13 -12.27 14.13
CA PRO A 415 -2.11 -11.33 13.65
C PRO A 415 -0.89 -12.03 13.06
N ALA A 416 -0.48 -13.18 13.61
CA ALA A 416 0.66 -13.94 13.11
C ALA A 416 0.38 -14.54 11.72
N ILE A 417 -0.81 -15.09 11.50
CA ILE A 417 -1.23 -15.61 10.19
C ILE A 417 -1.24 -14.49 9.15
N VAL A 418 -1.89 -13.36 9.46
CA VAL A 418 -1.98 -12.22 8.53
C VAL A 418 -0.59 -11.69 8.17
N THR A 419 0.29 -11.52 9.16
CA THR A 419 1.68 -11.09 8.94
C THR A 419 2.47 -12.11 8.13
N GLY A 420 2.29 -13.41 8.38
CA GLY A 420 2.89 -14.48 7.60
C GLY A 420 2.50 -14.41 6.12
N VAL A 421 1.21 -14.22 5.82
CA VAL A 421 0.69 -14.05 4.45
C VAL A 421 1.24 -12.78 3.79
N LEU A 422 1.31 -11.66 4.52
CA LEU A 422 1.90 -10.42 4.01
C LEU A 422 3.38 -10.59 3.66
N LEU A 423 4.16 -11.20 4.56
CA LEU A 423 5.58 -11.48 4.36
C LEU A 423 5.79 -12.39 3.15
N ALA A 424 4.99 -13.45 3.06
CA ALA A 424 4.95 -14.38 1.95
C ALA A 424 4.77 -13.65 0.60
N ILE A 425 3.77 -12.77 0.49
CA ILE A 425 3.52 -11.98 -0.72
C ILE A 425 4.69 -11.04 -1.00
N ALA A 426 5.20 -10.31 0.00
CA ALA A 426 6.30 -9.37 -0.16
C ALA A 426 7.59 -10.03 -0.66
N LEU A 427 7.93 -11.21 -0.14
CA LEU A 427 9.09 -11.98 -0.59
C LEU A 427 8.90 -12.54 -2.00
N SER A 428 7.69 -13.01 -2.34
CA SER A 428 7.39 -13.43 -3.71
C SER A 428 7.57 -12.27 -4.72
N ALA A 429 7.32 -11.03 -4.29
CA ALA A 429 7.38 -9.85 -5.13
C ALA A 429 8.80 -9.43 -5.53
N LEU A 430 9.83 -9.90 -4.80
CA LEU A 430 11.23 -9.77 -5.22
C LEU A 430 11.50 -10.50 -6.55
N GLY A 431 10.73 -11.55 -6.85
CA GLY A 431 10.86 -12.34 -8.07
C GLY A 431 10.01 -11.87 -9.25
N TRP A 432 9.03 -10.98 -9.06
CA TRP A 432 7.99 -10.71 -10.08
C TRP A 432 8.54 -10.20 -11.42
N ARG A 433 9.60 -9.37 -11.40
CA ARG A 433 10.26 -8.89 -12.63
C ARG A 433 11.39 -9.81 -13.11
N ARG A 434 11.99 -10.58 -12.20
CA ARG A 434 13.16 -11.42 -12.48
C ARG A 434 12.78 -12.74 -13.15
N LEU A 435 11.66 -13.33 -12.74
CA LEU A 435 11.20 -14.63 -13.24
C LEU A 435 10.51 -14.48 -14.61
N PRO A 436 10.69 -15.44 -15.55
CA PRO A 436 10.03 -15.42 -16.87
C PRO A 436 8.51 -15.29 -16.75
N GLU A 437 7.84 -14.62 -17.71
CA GLU A 437 6.37 -14.53 -17.77
C GLU A 437 5.72 -15.90 -17.92
N TRP A 438 4.39 -16.00 -17.73
CA TRP A 438 3.66 -17.26 -17.89
C TRP A 438 3.52 -17.59 -19.41
N PRO A 439 4.31 -18.49 -20.08
CA PRO A 439 3.98 -18.89 -21.44
C PRO A 439 2.58 -19.50 -21.57
N SER A 440 1.94 -19.30 -22.71
CA SER A 440 0.62 -19.87 -22.99
C SER A 440 0.67 -21.35 -23.38
N SER A 441 1.86 -21.92 -23.60
CA SER A 441 2.06 -23.27 -24.16
C SER A 441 2.70 -24.23 -23.15
N ALA A 442 2.09 -25.40 -22.97
CA ALA A 442 2.59 -26.48 -22.11
C ALA A 442 4.02 -26.95 -22.45
N ALA A 443 4.49 -26.76 -23.68
CA ALA A 443 5.83 -27.15 -24.15
C ALA A 443 7.02 -26.46 -23.44
N ARG A 444 6.77 -25.53 -22.50
CA ARG A 444 7.83 -24.81 -21.77
C ARG A 444 7.86 -25.07 -20.28
N VAL A 445 7.42 -26.24 -19.79
CA VAL A 445 7.37 -26.63 -18.35
C VAL A 445 8.64 -26.24 -17.55
N LYS A 446 9.83 -26.34 -18.16
CA LYS A 446 11.12 -25.97 -17.53
C LYS A 446 11.26 -24.48 -17.18
N GLU A 447 10.53 -23.57 -17.85
CA GLU A 447 10.59 -22.12 -17.59
C GLU A 447 9.71 -21.68 -16.39
N TRP A 448 8.82 -22.55 -15.91
CA TRP A 448 7.84 -22.29 -14.85
C TRP A 448 8.23 -22.74 -13.48
N LEU A 449 9.03 -23.81 -13.45
CA LEU A 449 9.45 -24.48 -12.24
C LEU A 449 9.95 -23.48 -11.19
N PRO A 450 10.74 -22.44 -11.52
CA PRO A 450 11.17 -21.46 -10.53
C PRO A 450 10.03 -20.65 -9.92
N ALA A 451 9.00 -20.28 -10.71
CA ALA A 451 7.88 -19.50 -10.22
C ALA A 451 6.95 -20.33 -9.32
N VAL A 452 6.68 -21.58 -9.70
CA VAL A 452 5.91 -22.52 -8.88
C VAL A 452 6.66 -22.83 -7.59
N VAL A 453 7.97 -23.11 -7.67
CA VAL A 453 8.84 -23.34 -6.51
C VAL A 453 8.84 -22.12 -5.58
N CYS A 454 8.94 -20.90 -6.09
CA CYS A 454 8.83 -19.70 -5.24
C CYS A 454 7.48 -19.62 -4.51
N ILE A 455 6.36 -19.91 -5.18
CA ILE A 455 5.04 -19.92 -4.54
C ILE A 455 4.98 -21.00 -3.45
N VAL A 456 5.45 -22.21 -3.75
CA VAL A 456 5.47 -23.32 -2.78
C VAL A 456 6.35 -22.99 -1.58
N LEU A 457 7.57 -22.49 -1.79
CA LEU A 457 8.49 -22.11 -0.70
C LEU A 457 7.88 -21.04 0.19
N VAL A 458 7.19 -20.07 -0.40
CA VAL A 458 6.49 -19.01 0.32
C VAL A 458 5.33 -19.57 1.17
N VAL A 459 4.53 -20.48 0.59
CA VAL A 459 3.42 -21.14 1.31
C VAL A 459 3.95 -22.01 2.45
N VAL A 460 4.99 -22.81 2.18
CA VAL A 460 5.64 -23.65 3.19
C VAL A 460 6.19 -22.78 4.32
N ALA A 461 6.95 -21.72 4.01
CA ALA A 461 7.48 -20.81 5.03
C ALA A 461 6.36 -20.19 5.89
N GLY A 462 5.28 -19.72 5.27
CA GLY A 462 4.13 -19.16 5.99
C GLY A 462 3.42 -20.17 6.89
N LEU A 463 3.12 -21.37 6.37
CA LEU A 463 2.47 -22.44 7.14
C LEU A 463 3.36 -22.93 8.28
N SER A 464 4.66 -23.06 8.06
CA SER A 464 5.61 -23.47 9.08
C SER A 464 5.75 -22.42 10.19
N VAL A 465 5.73 -21.11 9.88
CA VAL A 465 5.69 -20.07 10.93
C VAL A 465 4.39 -20.11 11.70
N ALA A 466 3.25 -20.23 11.03
CA ALA A 466 1.95 -20.35 11.70
C ALA A 466 1.93 -21.56 12.64
N LEU A 467 2.43 -22.71 12.18
CA LEU A 467 2.58 -23.91 12.99
C LEU A 467 3.53 -23.67 14.17
N ALA A 468 4.69 -23.05 13.95
CA ALA A 468 5.66 -22.76 15.00
C ALA A 468 5.06 -21.87 16.10
N VAL A 469 4.30 -20.83 15.72
CA VAL A 469 3.60 -19.94 16.65
C VAL A 469 2.55 -20.69 17.45
N VAL A 470 1.75 -21.53 16.81
CA VAL A 470 0.75 -22.37 17.50
C VAL A 470 1.40 -23.34 18.49
N LEU A 471 2.58 -23.87 18.15
CA LEU A 471 3.32 -24.84 18.97
C LEU A 471 4.15 -24.21 20.09
N THR A 472 4.48 -22.91 20.03
CA THR A 472 5.29 -22.22 21.05
C THR A 472 4.37 -21.67 22.16
N PRO A 473 4.51 -22.09 23.43
CA PRO A 473 3.68 -21.55 24.50
C PRO A 473 4.06 -20.10 24.80
N ASP A 474 3.09 -19.26 25.14
CA ASP A 474 3.37 -17.87 25.55
C ASP A 474 4.27 -17.86 26.79
N GLY A 475 5.39 -17.16 26.70
CA GLY A 475 6.34 -17.02 27.82
C GLY A 475 7.29 -18.20 28.03
N GLU A 476 7.18 -19.27 27.24
CA GLU A 476 8.12 -20.38 27.26
C GLU A 476 9.09 -20.33 26.07
N PRO A 477 10.31 -20.89 26.24
CA PRO A 477 11.21 -21.07 25.11
C PRO A 477 10.58 -22.00 24.06
N PRO A 478 10.92 -21.81 22.77
CA PRO A 478 10.44 -22.69 21.70
C PRO A 478 10.87 -24.13 21.97
N GLN A 479 9.90 -25.03 21.94
CA GLN A 479 10.10 -26.48 22.10
C GLN A 479 10.56 -27.11 20.77
N PRO A 480 11.19 -28.32 20.78
CA PRO A 480 11.71 -28.97 19.57
C PRO A 480 10.79 -28.96 18.33
N PRO A 481 9.47 -29.25 18.41
CA PRO A 481 8.62 -29.22 17.23
C PRO A 481 8.40 -27.80 16.68
N SER A 482 8.35 -26.79 17.54
CA SER A 482 8.28 -25.37 17.12
C SER A 482 9.61 -24.89 16.52
N ILE A 483 10.76 -25.32 17.08
CA ILE A 483 12.09 -25.05 16.52
C ILE A 483 12.20 -25.64 15.11
N MET A 484 11.75 -26.89 14.93
CA MET A 484 11.76 -27.54 13.61
C MET A 484 10.89 -26.77 12.61
N ALA A 485 9.71 -26.32 13.01
CA ALA A 485 8.84 -25.51 12.16
C ALA A 485 9.48 -24.14 11.81
N TYR A 486 10.13 -23.46 12.76
CA TYR A 486 10.92 -22.26 12.47
C TYR A 486 12.09 -22.55 11.52
N ALA A 487 12.78 -23.66 11.69
CA ALA A 487 13.90 -24.08 10.83
C ALA A 487 13.45 -24.37 9.39
N VAL A 488 12.32 -25.06 9.21
CA VAL A 488 11.71 -25.30 7.88
C VAL A 488 11.37 -23.98 7.21
N SER A 489 10.79 -23.02 7.95
CA SER A 489 10.54 -21.68 7.41
C SER A 489 11.82 -20.97 7.00
N ALA A 490 12.83 -20.92 7.88
CA ALA A 490 14.11 -20.29 7.61
C ALA A 490 14.80 -20.90 6.38
N ALA A 491 14.79 -22.24 6.26
CA ALA A 491 15.32 -22.95 5.10
C ALA A 491 14.57 -22.60 3.82
N ALA A 492 13.23 -22.59 3.84
CA ALA A 492 12.42 -22.23 2.69
C ALA A 492 12.68 -20.78 2.23
N LEU A 493 12.80 -19.84 3.17
CA LEU A 493 13.14 -18.44 2.91
C LEU A 493 14.56 -18.28 2.36
N LEU A 494 15.52 -19.05 2.87
CA LEU A 494 16.90 -19.06 2.36
C LEU A 494 16.94 -19.57 0.91
N VAL A 495 16.29 -20.69 0.63
CA VAL A 495 16.20 -21.23 -0.75
C VAL A 495 15.53 -20.22 -1.68
N LEU A 496 14.46 -19.56 -1.22
CA LEU A 496 13.80 -18.49 -1.97
C LEU A 496 14.76 -17.32 -2.28
N ALA A 497 15.50 -16.86 -1.28
CA ALA A 497 16.50 -15.79 -1.44
C ALA A 497 17.61 -16.19 -2.43
N LEU A 498 18.10 -17.43 -2.37
CA LEU A 498 19.08 -17.97 -3.31
C LEU A 498 18.52 -18.01 -4.74
N ILE A 499 17.28 -18.49 -4.94
CA ILE A 499 16.62 -18.48 -6.24
C ILE A 499 16.49 -17.06 -6.79
N ILE A 500 16.14 -16.08 -5.95
CA ILE A 500 16.00 -14.68 -6.37
C ILE A 500 17.36 -14.05 -6.71
N ALA A 501 18.39 -14.35 -5.92
CA ALA A 501 19.74 -13.80 -6.09
C ALA A 501 20.45 -14.39 -7.31
N PHE A 502 20.36 -15.71 -7.50
CA PHE A 502 21.11 -16.44 -8.51
C PHE A 502 20.29 -16.83 -9.75
N GLY A 503 18.96 -16.85 -9.66
CA GLY A 503 18.05 -17.17 -10.78
C GLY A 503 18.18 -16.28 -12.03
N PRO A 504 18.57 -14.98 -11.96
CA PRO A 504 18.78 -14.14 -13.15
C PRO A 504 20.08 -14.43 -13.92
N SER A 505 20.81 -15.53 -13.63
CA SER A 505 22.19 -15.79 -14.10
C SER A 505 22.41 -15.86 -15.62
N ARG A 506 21.37 -15.78 -16.47
CA ARG A 506 21.59 -15.56 -17.91
C ARG A 506 22.12 -14.13 -18.13
N ALA A 507 23.38 -14.01 -18.56
CA ALA A 507 24.09 -12.74 -18.79
C ALA A 507 23.23 -11.66 -19.47
N ARG A 508 22.47 -12.03 -20.51
CA ARG A 508 21.58 -11.14 -21.27
C ARG A 508 20.45 -10.47 -20.44
N ARG A 509 20.02 -11.07 -19.32
CA ARG A 509 19.04 -10.46 -18.39
C ARG A 509 19.69 -9.57 -17.35
N ARG A 510 20.94 -9.85 -16.95
CA ARG A 510 21.66 -9.00 -15.98
C ARG A 510 21.85 -7.59 -16.54
N ASP A 511 22.14 -7.45 -17.82
CA ASP A 511 22.35 -6.13 -18.44
C ASP A 511 21.07 -5.29 -18.47
N VAL A 512 19.91 -5.90 -18.72
CA VAL A 512 18.62 -5.20 -18.67
C VAL A 512 18.27 -4.79 -17.24
N LEU A 513 18.49 -5.69 -16.27
CA LEU A 513 18.17 -5.43 -14.87
C LEU A 513 19.02 -4.32 -14.25
N ARG A 514 20.23 -4.05 -14.76
CA ARG A 514 21.10 -2.95 -14.26
C ARG A 514 20.46 -1.57 -14.37
N TYR A 515 19.55 -1.38 -15.33
CA TYR A 515 18.81 -0.13 -15.51
C TYR A 515 17.45 -0.12 -14.81
N GLU A 516 17.08 -1.21 -14.13
CA GLU A 516 15.85 -1.29 -13.34
C GLU A 516 16.14 -0.96 -11.87
N GLY A 517 15.27 -0.19 -11.20
CA GLY A 517 15.40 0.10 -9.78
C GLY A 517 15.50 -1.18 -8.94
N TRP A 518 16.51 -1.22 -8.04
CA TRP A 518 16.89 -2.39 -7.24
C TRP A 518 17.11 -3.67 -8.06
N SER A 519 17.60 -3.54 -9.30
CA SER A 519 17.81 -4.70 -10.19
C SER A 519 16.55 -5.55 -10.36
N GLY A 520 15.39 -4.87 -10.47
CA GLY A 520 14.08 -5.47 -10.67
C GLY A 520 13.38 -5.98 -9.40
N THR A 521 13.94 -5.84 -8.19
CA THR A 521 13.28 -6.24 -6.93
C THR A 521 12.44 -5.13 -6.29
N GLY A 522 12.34 -3.96 -6.93
CA GLY A 522 11.56 -2.81 -6.45
C GLY A 522 10.19 -3.16 -5.84
N PRO A 523 9.35 -4.02 -6.46
CA PRO A 523 8.07 -4.40 -5.86
C PRO A 523 8.21 -5.04 -4.47
N GLY A 524 9.09 -6.02 -4.31
CA GLY A 524 9.29 -6.69 -3.03
C GLY A 524 9.93 -5.79 -1.98
N VAL A 525 10.89 -4.94 -2.35
CA VAL A 525 11.49 -3.96 -1.42
C VAL A 525 10.42 -3.03 -0.86
N VAL A 526 9.58 -2.47 -1.73
CA VAL A 526 8.53 -1.53 -1.30
C VAL A 526 7.44 -2.24 -0.47
N LEU A 527 7.09 -3.50 -0.79
CA LEU A 527 6.15 -4.27 0.04
C LEU A 527 6.72 -4.66 1.40
N LEU A 528 8.02 -4.96 1.50
CA LEU A 528 8.67 -5.20 2.79
C LEU A 528 8.69 -3.94 3.65
N LEU A 529 8.95 -2.77 3.05
CA LEU A 529 8.83 -1.48 3.75
C LEU A 529 7.39 -1.21 4.19
N SER A 530 6.42 -1.50 3.33
CA SER A 530 4.99 -1.40 3.67
C SER A 530 4.63 -2.29 4.86
N LEU A 531 5.04 -3.56 4.84
CA LEU A 531 4.78 -4.51 5.92
C LEU A 531 5.46 -4.07 7.21
N GLY A 532 6.75 -3.68 7.14
CA GLY A 532 7.50 -3.19 8.29
C GLY A 532 6.83 -1.95 8.91
N GLY A 533 6.39 -0.99 8.11
CA GLY A 533 5.65 0.17 8.57
C GLY A 533 4.30 -0.20 9.20
N ALA A 534 3.54 -1.11 8.59
CA ALA A 534 2.27 -1.58 9.14
C ALA A 534 2.43 -2.32 10.47
N MET A 535 3.44 -3.20 10.58
CA MET A 535 3.77 -3.90 11.81
C MET A 535 4.23 -2.94 12.90
N LEU A 536 5.10 -1.98 12.57
CA LEU A 536 5.55 -0.97 13.52
C LEU A 536 4.37 -0.17 14.09
N LEU A 537 3.47 0.32 13.23
CA LEU A 537 2.30 1.09 13.66
C LEU A 537 1.32 0.24 14.48
N SER A 538 1.10 -1.01 14.07
CA SER A 538 0.22 -1.94 14.81
C SER A 538 0.79 -2.30 16.18
N THR A 539 2.10 -2.56 16.26
CA THR A 539 2.80 -2.82 17.52
C THR A 539 2.81 -1.59 18.42
N LEU A 540 3.07 -0.38 17.88
CA LEU A 540 2.99 0.87 18.64
C LEU A 540 1.59 1.09 19.21
N LEU A 541 0.54 0.80 18.44
CA LEU A 541 -0.84 0.88 18.92
C LEU A 541 -1.09 -0.10 20.08
N VAL A 542 -0.76 -1.38 19.90
CA VAL A 542 -1.09 -2.43 20.88
C VAL A 542 -0.22 -2.33 22.14
N VAL A 543 1.10 -2.27 21.99
CA VAL A 543 2.04 -2.16 23.12
C VAL A 543 1.97 -0.77 23.75
N GLY A 544 1.76 0.28 22.96
CA GLY A 544 1.54 1.63 23.48
C GLY A 544 0.26 1.71 24.33
N ALA A 545 -0.85 1.10 23.87
CA ALA A 545 -2.07 1.01 24.66
C ALA A 545 -1.87 0.20 25.94
N GLN A 546 -1.15 -0.93 25.88
CA GLN A 546 -0.78 -1.74 27.04
C GLN A 546 -0.03 -0.91 28.09
N CYS A 547 0.98 -0.14 27.66
CA CYS A 547 1.77 0.71 28.56
C CYS A 547 0.96 1.87 29.13
N TRP A 548 0.13 2.50 28.30
CA TRP A 548 -0.75 3.57 28.75
C TRP A 548 -1.74 3.06 29.81
N LEU A 549 -2.47 1.97 29.50
CA LEU A 549 -3.45 1.38 30.42
C LEU A 549 -2.83 0.95 31.75
N SER A 550 -1.63 0.37 31.72
CA SER A 550 -0.91 -0.10 32.92
C SER A 550 -0.30 1.03 33.77
N SER A 551 -0.20 2.25 33.26
CA SER A 551 0.52 3.33 33.95
C SER A 551 -0.41 4.17 34.84
N PRO A 552 -0.08 4.40 36.12
CA PRO A 552 -0.88 5.24 37.01
C PRO A 552 -0.60 6.75 36.90
N GLY A 553 0.34 7.18 36.04
CA GLY A 553 0.82 8.56 35.98
C GLY A 553 0.77 9.18 34.57
N ALA A 554 1.03 10.49 34.50
CA ALA A 554 1.04 11.25 33.24
C ALA A 554 2.16 10.84 32.27
N VAL A 555 3.20 10.18 32.78
CA VAL A 555 4.27 9.59 31.97
C VAL A 555 4.07 8.08 31.91
N PRO A 556 3.77 7.50 30.73
CA PRO A 556 3.57 6.07 30.60
C PRO A 556 4.84 5.30 30.98
N ALA A 557 4.78 4.55 32.09
CA ALA A 557 5.78 3.56 32.42
C ALA A 557 5.37 2.22 31.79
N CYS A 558 6.24 1.64 30.95
CA CYS A 558 6.04 0.30 30.39
C CYS A 558 6.75 -0.74 31.29
N PRO A 559 6.06 -1.46 32.19
CA PRO A 559 6.63 -2.65 32.79
C PRO A 559 6.69 -3.75 31.71
N LEU A 560 7.83 -3.85 31.01
CA LEU A 560 8.10 -4.94 30.06
C LEU A 560 8.51 -6.24 30.78
N THR A 561 8.68 -6.21 32.10
CA THR A 561 9.07 -7.34 32.94
C THR A 561 7.86 -8.23 33.29
N PRO A 562 7.91 -9.54 33.00
CA PRO A 562 6.88 -10.48 33.45
C PRO A 562 6.86 -10.59 34.98
N GLY A 563 5.69 -10.50 35.63
CA GLY A 563 5.54 -10.88 37.04
C GLY A 563 4.68 -9.97 37.93
N GLN A 564 4.43 -8.72 37.53
CA GLN A 564 3.31 -7.93 38.09
C GLN A 564 2.10 -8.11 37.17
N ALA A 565 0.86 -7.93 37.66
CA ALA A 565 -0.40 -8.11 36.94
C ALA A 565 -0.51 -7.20 35.68
N ALA A 566 0.34 -7.46 34.71
CA ALA A 566 0.58 -6.69 33.53
C ALA A 566 -0.29 -7.25 32.42
N LEU A 567 -0.96 -6.33 31.74
CA LEU A 567 -1.71 -6.62 30.52
C LEU A 567 -0.88 -7.50 29.58
N VAL A 568 -1.48 -8.58 29.10
CA VAL A 568 -0.85 -9.55 28.19
C VAL A 568 -1.23 -9.17 26.77
N THR A 569 -0.27 -8.78 25.95
CA THR A 569 -0.51 -8.53 24.51
C THR A 569 -0.30 -9.80 23.69
N PRO A 570 -0.93 -9.92 22.50
CA PRO A 570 -0.65 -11.01 21.58
C PRO A 570 0.83 -11.12 21.21
N GLY A 571 1.32 -12.37 21.10
CA GLY A 571 2.74 -12.66 20.89
C GLY A 571 3.32 -12.02 19.63
N ALA A 572 2.54 -11.90 18.54
CA ALA A 572 3.01 -11.29 17.30
C ALA A 572 3.49 -9.83 17.49
N TYR A 573 2.74 -9.01 18.23
CA TYR A 573 3.12 -7.62 18.48
C TYR A 573 4.26 -7.50 19.48
N ARG A 574 4.27 -8.36 20.51
CA ARG A 574 5.31 -8.40 21.53
C ARG A 574 6.67 -8.80 20.94
N ASN A 575 6.69 -9.88 20.16
CA ASN A 575 7.89 -10.40 19.51
C ASN A 575 8.44 -9.42 18.47
N PHE A 576 7.56 -8.75 17.72
CA PHE A 576 7.99 -7.67 16.83
C PHE A 576 8.53 -6.49 17.64
N GLY A 577 7.83 -6.06 18.70
CA GLY A 577 8.26 -4.95 19.55
C GLY A 577 9.62 -5.16 20.21
N SER A 578 9.91 -6.38 20.68
CA SER A 578 11.22 -6.73 21.26
C SER A 578 12.36 -6.74 20.23
N THR A 579 12.06 -7.02 18.96
CA THR A 579 13.06 -7.05 17.88
C THR A 579 13.30 -5.68 17.24
N VAL A 580 12.37 -4.72 17.35
CA VAL A 580 12.50 -3.37 16.77
C VAL A 580 13.78 -2.63 17.22
N PRO A 581 14.15 -2.58 18.51
CA PRO A 581 15.39 -1.91 18.94
C PRO A 581 16.64 -2.54 18.31
N ALA A 582 16.69 -3.88 18.25
CA ALA A 582 17.80 -4.60 17.62
C ALA A 582 17.86 -4.32 16.12
N LEU A 583 16.73 -4.33 15.42
CA LEU A 583 16.63 -3.98 14.00
C LEU A 583 17.03 -2.52 13.74
N ALA A 584 16.65 -1.59 14.63
CA ALA A 584 17.04 -0.19 14.54
C ALA A 584 18.55 0.00 14.68
N VAL A 585 19.18 -0.67 15.65
CA VAL A 585 20.64 -0.68 15.82
C VAL A 585 21.32 -1.27 14.58
N LEU A 586 20.86 -2.42 14.09
CA LEU A 586 21.40 -3.04 12.87
C LEU A 586 21.25 -2.13 11.64
N LEU A 587 20.11 -1.45 11.51
CA LEU A 587 19.86 -0.49 10.42
C LEU A 587 20.77 0.73 10.53
N LEU A 588 20.95 1.29 11.72
CA LEU A 588 21.88 2.41 11.96
C LEU A 588 23.31 2.02 11.64
N LEU A 589 23.74 0.81 12.03
CA LEU A 589 25.04 0.27 11.67
C LEU A 589 25.19 0.12 10.15
N LEU A 590 24.19 -0.44 9.47
CA LEU A 590 24.19 -0.57 8.01
C LEU A 590 24.25 0.80 7.32
N ILE A 591 23.45 1.77 7.76
CA ILE A 591 23.45 3.14 7.24
C ILE A 591 24.83 3.77 7.46
N ALA A 592 25.42 3.62 8.64
CA ALA A 592 26.76 4.12 8.93
C ALA A 592 27.82 3.49 8.03
N ILE A 593 27.80 2.16 7.85
CA ILE A 593 28.71 1.44 6.95
C ILE A 593 28.56 1.93 5.51
N VAL A 594 27.32 2.03 5.01
CA VAL A 594 27.03 2.50 3.65
C VAL A 594 27.43 3.97 3.50
N ALA A 595 27.16 4.83 4.49
CA ALA A 595 27.55 6.22 4.48
C ALA A 595 29.08 6.37 4.45
N VAL A 596 29.81 5.63 5.28
CA VAL A 596 31.28 5.60 5.27
C VAL A 596 31.82 5.11 3.93
N ALA A 597 31.30 4.00 3.40
CA ALA A 597 31.68 3.46 2.10
C ALA A 597 31.33 4.40 0.94
N ARG A 598 30.24 5.17 1.04
CA ARG A 598 29.90 6.20 0.05
C ARG A 598 30.76 7.42 0.22
N MET A 599 31.00 7.94 1.41
CA MET A 599 31.91 9.07 1.61
C MET A 599 33.32 8.76 1.11
N SER A 600 33.77 7.50 1.20
CA SER A 600 35.07 7.08 0.66
C SER A 600 35.09 6.89 -0.86
N THR A 601 33.93 6.64 -1.49
CA THR A 601 33.83 6.36 -2.94
C THR A 601 33.14 7.46 -3.76
N THR A 602 32.53 8.47 -3.11
CA THR A 602 31.83 9.54 -3.81
C THR A 602 32.89 10.48 -4.38
N PRO A 603 33.10 10.52 -5.72
CA PRO A 603 33.87 11.61 -6.29
C PRO A 603 33.18 12.90 -5.87
N ARG A 604 33.94 13.88 -5.35
CA ARG A 604 33.43 15.21 -5.01
C ARG A 604 32.54 15.65 -6.18
N LEU A 605 31.23 15.77 -5.96
CA LEU A 605 30.23 16.10 -6.97
C LEU A 605 30.53 17.50 -7.53
N THR A 606 31.50 17.59 -8.42
CA THR A 606 31.62 18.68 -9.36
C THR A 606 30.58 18.38 -10.43
N THR A 607 29.57 19.25 -10.52
CA THR A 607 28.68 19.30 -11.67
C THR A 607 29.50 19.14 -12.95
N PRO A 608 29.10 18.30 -13.92
CA PRO A 608 29.75 18.26 -15.22
C PRO A 608 29.84 19.69 -15.74
N ARG A 609 31.01 20.11 -16.23
CA ARG A 609 31.10 21.38 -16.94
C ARG A 609 30.24 21.23 -18.19
N THR A 610 29.10 21.89 -18.23
CA THR A 610 28.37 22.10 -19.48
C THR A 610 29.22 23.01 -20.34
N GLU A 611 29.75 22.50 -21.44
CA GLU A 611 30.36 23.36 -22.46
C GLU A 611 29.29 24.37 -22.94
N GLY A 612 29.59 25.67 -22.79
CA GLY A 612 28.72 26.76 -23.25
C GLY A 612 27.66 27.28 -22.26
N GLY A 613 27.37 26.58 -21.16
CA GLY A 613 26.43 27.06 -20.13
C GLY A 613 27.15 27.77 -18.99
N ARG A 614 26.94 29.09 -18.80
CA ARG A 614 27.33 29.75 -17.54
C ARG A 614 26.67 28.99 -16.38
N PRO A 615 27.40 28.70 -15.29
CA PRO A 615 26.83 28.00 -14.14
C PRO A 615 25.66 28.83 -13.58
N LEU A 616 24.51 28.19 -13.34
CA LEU A 616 23.27 28.81 -12.81
C LEU A 616 23.44 29.50 -11.43
N ARG A 617 24.63 29.44 -10.84
CA ARG A 617 25.20 30.33 -9.82
C ARG A 617 26.71 30.12 -9.82
N ALA A 618 27.50 31.18 -9.66
CA ALA A 618 28.93 31.03 -9.41
C ALA A 618 29.12 30.06 -8.22
N PRO A 619 29.85 28.94 -8.38
CA PRO A 619 30.09 28.04 -7.27
C PRO A 619 30.81 28.84 -6.18
N LEU A 620 30.21 28.95 -5.00
CA LEU A 620 30.81 29.55 -3.81
C LEU A 620 32.17 28.87 -3.59
N ARG A 621 33.24 29.54 -4.04
CA ARG A 621 34.59 29.04 -3.88
C ARG A 621 34.99 29.23 -2.42
N ARG A 622 35.00 28.10 -1.71
CA ARG A 622 35.50 27.85 -0.35
C ARG A 622 34.56 28.23 0.79
N TYR A 623 34.05 27.19 1.45
CA TYR A 623 33.74 27.21 2.87
C TYR A 623 35.05 27.42 3.66
N ARG A 624 35.17 28.54 4.38
CA ARG A 624 36.21 28.76 5.38
C ARG A 624 35.53 29.24 6.65
N ASN A 625 35.67 28.51 7.75
CA ASN A 625 35.28 28.92 9.11
C ASN A 625 33.77 29.19 9.34
N GLY A 626 32.88 28.31 8.83
CA GLY A 626 31.48 28.25 9.29
C GLY A 626 30.59 29.46 8.97
N THR A 627 31.07 30.44 8.20
CA THR A 627 30.30 31.62 7.79
C THR A 627 30.34 31.78 6.28
N VAL A 628 29.17 32.04 5.68
CA VAL A 628 29.06 32.41 4.26
C VAL A 628 29.20 33.93 4.19
N PRO A 629 30.23 34.49 3.55
CA PRO A 629 30.29 35.93 3.33
C PRO A 629 29.09 36.31 2.47
N ARG A 630 28.25 37.23 2.96
CA ARG A 630 27.21 37.84 2.14
C ARG A 630 27.91 38.55 0.97
N ALA A 631 27.73 38.05 -0.24
CA ALA A 631 28.06 38.81 -1.43
C ALA A 631 27.20 40.08 -1.39
N GLY A 632 27.86 41.25 -1.41
CA GLY A 632 27.19 42.54 -1.47
C GLY A 632 26.25 42.56 -2.68
N SER A 633 24.97 42.82 -2.43
CA SER A 633 24.00 43.05 -3.49
C SER A 633 24.27 44.40 -4.13
N THR A 634 25.19 44.45 -5.10
CA THR A 634 25.21 45.55 -6.06
C THR A 634 24.12 45.29 -7.09
N GLY A 635 23.09 46.15 -7.09
CA GLY A 635 22.00 46.11 -8.07
C GLY A 635 20.66 45.62 -7.50
N LYS A 636 20.13 46.31 -6.49
CA LYS A 636 18.67 46.39 -6.32
C LYS A 636 18.19 47.69 -6.94
N LEU A 637 17.47 47.55 -8.05
CA LEU A 637 16.35 48.35 -8.53
C LEU A 637 16.10 49.65 -7.75
N THR A 638 16.61 50.76 -8.29
CA THR A 638 15.87 52.03 -8.31
C THR A 638 15.00 52.02 -9.56
N THR A 639 13.72 51.74 -9.36
CA THR A 639 12.49 52.31 -9.98
C THR A 639 11.35 51.35 -9.68
#